data_AF-A0A318I7Y8-F1
#
_entry.id   AF-A0A318I7Y8-F1
#
_cell.length_a   1.000
_cell.length_b   1.000
_cell.length_c   1.000
_cell.angle_alpha   90.00
_cell.angle_beta   90.00
_cell.angle_gamma   90.00
#
_symmetry.space_group_name_H-M   'P 1'
#
loop_
_entity.id
_entity.type
_entity.pdbx_description
1 polymer ?
#
loop_
_entity_poly.entity_id
_entity_poly.type
_entity_poly.pdbx_seq_one_letter_code
_entity_poly.pdbx_strand_id
1 'polypeptide(L)'
;MRFLYLFSLSLILLACNESNKDKASAINEVLDDFSKMPDSVILKGFSILDTIQLKPVAEMVKELRLIPELQEIGVGGELLSFRLKNGPTMLIKLKDFSSETKGGNASVTVPPITVLNNSVPDENPANVVGAQRGENRQNKKAILLAPYAWQFGVADDPLIPFNKLPGYRNYKGRVTYKANKTESEQRISFEDYLSFNDYDVVHFSSHALKTCEVEEGDVEPSSKCRTYISSGIKYEKKDRQELINLIKSKNVRGISLEYGELFFIPKFFSDAYPKINNKLFVFSACELGLQGDLQTTFNSILQNGQLFYWQNTIHPLDAYKSFHNLYDRMLQYGEPAPTAFQNMPNSLKNNIPFYKNLKTGSDTEQIYNFLKMATQGNAMHIIEPVSFIDPKTGEELQEGVVYPFEGILEDDQPDEASFIMEFLGYTTKEMEDKGMSFSLKIDGKTVLDHISFVPDTDPNDNIEVKAGKNEKTTLVTFKGVHLKKDLKKTSSVKLEAFFHFSEKNYGYQMINVSTGSSDMRIVVSSSDATITMFFDADNYGLKAIYPSENKILYSDEEGYIYINAPGKGWLKTKMIQMFGAVAHLAPIDMDLTGLSMNKGSVMHKIPNFASKITISSLEKEPRAVKIIDGVGPENTVFLFDGRVTVTFDSQNRLESIVEGASTFNYYYEEQHITFPNAQIFSMPSFQ
;
A
#
# COMPACT_ATOMS: atom_id res chain seq x y z
N MET A 1 38.50 -43.12 7.83
CA MET A 1 37.59 -42.46 6.86
C MET A 1 36.44 -41.86 7.67
N ARG A 2 36.15 -40.55 7.73
CA ARG A 2 36.38 -39.40 6.81
C ARG A 2 36.70 -38.07 7.56
N PHE A 3 37.69 -38.00 8.47
CA PHE A 3 37.94 -36.77 9.28
C PHE A 3 39.42 -36.49 9.65
N LEU A 4 40.24 -35.89 8.75
CA LEU A 4 41.41 -34.99 9.02
C LEU A 4 41.89 -34.35 7.69
N TYR A 5 42.28 -33.05 7.53
CA TYR A 5 41.92 -32.05 6.42
C TYR A 5 40.79 -30.76 6.52
N LEU A 6 40.41 -29.64 7.38
CA LEU A 6 40.94 -28.25 8.02
C LEU A 6 41.44 -28.03 9.49
N PHE A 7 42.70 -27.61 9.63
CA PHE A 7 43.08 -26.38 10.35
C PHE A 7 44.48 -25.87 9.92
N SER A 8 44.79 -24.63 10.32
CA SER A 8 45.95 -23.77 9.99
C SER A 8 45.65 -22.76 8.85
N LEU A 9 46.11 -21.51 8.88
CA LEU A 9 46.80 -20.79 9.98
C LEU A 9 46.42 -19.29 9.95
N SER A 10 45.51 -18.85 10.82
CA SER A 10 45.28 -17.43 11.06
C SER A 10 46.20 -16.95 12.17
N LEU A 11 47.16 -16.06 11.87
CA LEU A 11 47.77 -15.06 12.79
C LEU A 11 48.97 -14.33 12.16
N ILE A 12 48.90 -13.00 12.08
CA ILE A 12 49.88 -12.04 12.65
C ILE A 12 49.22 -10.65 12.76
N LEU A 13 49.57 -9.90 13.81
CA LEU A 13 49.07 -8.58 14.20
C LEU A 13 50.24 -7.78 14.82
N LEU A 14 50.25 -6.45 14.93
CA LEU A 14 49.28 -5.39 14.61
C LEU A 14 50.06 -4.08 14.31
N ALA A 15 49.53 -3.13 13.53
CA ALA A 15 50.11 -1.80 13.36
C ALA A 15 49.04 -0.69 13.20
N CYS A 16 49.36 0.52 13.65
CA CYS A 16 48.40 1.57 14.02
C CYS A 16 47.84 2.44 12.87
N ASN A 17 46.50 2.56 12.83
CA ASN A 17 45.72 3.81 12.91
C ASN A 17 46.32 5.12 12.37
N GLU A 18 45.71 5.70 11.32
CA GLU A 18 45.58 7.16 11.17
C GLU A 18 44.27 7.58 10.45
N SER A 19 44.00 8.89 10.36
CA SER A 19 42.66 9.51 10.44
C SER A 19 41.73 9.46 9.21
N ASN A 20 40.42 9.53 9.49
CA ASN A 20 39.35 9.89 8.53
C ASN A 20 39.59 11.20 7.77
N LYS A 21 39.54 11.14 6.43
CA LYS A 21 39.04 12.18 5.49
C LYS A 21 38.99 11.59 4.07
N ASP A 22 37.94 11.90 3.29
CA ASP A 22 38.01 12.13 1.82
C ASP A 22 36.63 12.22 1.14
N LYS A 23 35.58 11.57 1.66
CA LYS A 23 34.23 11.57 1.04
C LYS A 23 33.44 12.91 1.16
N ALA A 24 34.14 14.02 1.38
CA ALA A 24 33.57 15.36 1.51
C ALA A 24 34.12 16.38 0.49
N SER A 25 35.12 16.05 -0.33
CA SER A 25 35.70 16.98 -1.31
C SER A 25 34.78 17.22 -2.51
N ALA A 26 34.39 16.16 -3.23
CA ALA A 26 33.73 16.26 -4.54
C ALA A 26 32.42 17.08 -4.56
N ILE A 27 31.62 17.04 -3.48
CA ILE A 27 30.39 17.85 -3.38
C ILE A 27 30.73 19.34 -3.12
N ASN A 28 31.78 19.61 -2.33
CA ASN A 28 32.23 20.97 -2.05
C ASN A 28 32.93 21.59 -3.26
N GLU A 29 33.68 20.84 -4.08
CA GLU A 29 34.30 21.37 -5.30
C GLU A 29 33.25 21.87 -6.31
N VAL A 30 32.15 21.12 -6.50
CA VAL A 30 31.05 21.56 -7.39
C VAL A 30 30.36 22.82 -6.86
N LEU A 31 30.08 22.87 -5.55
CA LEU A 31 29.45 24.05 -4.93
C LEU A 31 30.38 25.28 -4.92
N ASP A 32 31.68 25.07 -4.76
CA ASP A 32 32.68 26.13 -4.78
C ASP A 32 33.08 26.57 -6.20
N ASP A 33 32.64 25.89 -7.26
CA ASP A 33 32.74 26.41 -8.64
C ASP A 33 31.56 27.36 -8.95
N PHE A 34 30.35 27.04 -8.44
CA PHE A 34 29.21 27.97 -8.48
C PHE A 34 29.45 29.24 -7.64
N SER A 35 30.11 29.13 -6.49
CA SER A 35 30.41 30.28 -5.60
C SER A 35 31.27 31.38 -6.26
N LYS A 36 31.96 31.04 -7.37
CA LYS A 36 32.89 31.90 -8.11
C LYS A 36 32.28 32.47 -9.41
N MET A 37 31.08 32.06 -9.79
CA MET A 37 30.39 32.60 -10.98
C MET A 37 29.78 33.97 -10.67
N PRO A 38 30.00 35.02 -11.49
CA PRO A 38 29.33 36.29 -11.29
C PRO A 38 27.83 36.18 -11.57
N ASP A 39 26.98 36.63 -10.63
CA ASP A 39 25.51 36.63 -10.76
C ASP A 39 25.02 37.22 -12.09
N SER A 40 25.72 38.22 -12.61
CA SER A 40 25.42 38.86 -13.90
C SER A 40 25.44 37.90 -15.09
N VAL A 41 26.23 36.82 -15.05
CA VAL A 41 26.27 35.79 -16.11
C VAL A 41 25.08 34.84 -15.97
N ILE A 42 24.73 34.47 -14.74
CA ILE A 42 23.58 33.60 -14.44
C ILE A 42 22.27 34.28 -14.83
N LEU A 43 22.06 35.53 -14.37
CA LEU A 43 20.88 36.35 -14.70
C LEU A 43 20.75 36.59 -16.21
N LYS A 44 21.87 36.77 -16.92
CA LYS A 44 21.89 36.90 -18.38
C LYS A 44 21.51 35.59 -19.08
N GLY A 45 21.96 34.44 -18.57
CA GLY A 45 21.53 33.12 -19.02
C GLY A 45 20.02 32.92 -18.92
N PHE A 46 19.40 33.29 -17.81
CA PHE A 46 17.94 33.23 -17.64
C PHE A 46 17.20 34.22 -18.56
N SER A 47 17.65 35.48 -18.65
CA SER A 47 17.07 36.46 -19.57
C SER A 47 17.09 36.03 -21.05
N ILE A 48 18.05 35.18 -21.44
CA ILE A 48 18.10 34.56 -22.77
C ILE A 48 17.06 33.44 -22.89
N LEU A 49 16.89 32.59 -21.87
CA LEU A 49 15.82 31.57 -21.87
C LEU A 49 14.43 32.19 -22.04
N ASP A 50 14.12 33.21 -21.22
CA ASP A 50 12.82 33.87 -21.19
C ASP A 50 12.43 34.52 -22.52
N THR A 51 13.41 34.91 -23.33
CA THR A 51 13.20 35.55 -24.65
C THR A 51 13.22 34.56 -25.84
N ILE A 52 13.64 33.32 -25.61
CA ILE A 52 13.85 32.31 -26.68
C ILE A 52 12.79 31.20 -26.70
N GLN A 53 12.14 30.88 -25.58
CA GLN A 53 11.22 29.72 -25.42
C GLN A 53 9.96 29.67 -26.32
N LEU A 54 9.78 30.60 -27.27
CA LEU A 54 8.59 30.70 -28.14
C LEU A 54 8.89 30.62 -29.65
N LYS A 55 10.10 30.19 -30.05
CA LYS A 55 10.56 30.21 -31.46
C LYS A 55 10.94 28.83 -32.02
N PRO A 56 10.89 28.62 -33.35
CA PRO A 56 11.41 27.40 -33.98
C PRO A 56 12.91 27.20 -33.72
N VAL A 57 13.35 25.94 -33.58
CA VAL A 57 14.73 25.58 -33.19
C VAL A 57 15.80 26.23 -34.08
N ALA A 58 15.56 26.32 -35.39
CA ALA A 58 16.49 26.94 -36.33
C ALA A 58 16.67 28.45 -36.08
N GLU A 59 15.64 29.14 -35.58
CA GLU A 59 15.71 30.55 -35.19
C GLU A 59 16.37 30.71 -33.82
N MET A 60 16.06 29.85 -32.85
CA MET A 60 16.71 29.83 -31.54
C MET A 60 18.24 29.67 -31.67
N VAL A 61 18.70 28.70 -32.47
CA VAL A 61 20.14 28.49 -32.75
C VAL A 61 20.76 29.70 -33.47
N LYS A 62 20.02 30.35 -34.38
CA LYS A 62 20.49 31.54 -35.11
C LYS A 62 20.66 32.73 -34.18
N GLU A 63 19.74 32.96 -33.25
CA GLU A 63 19.80 34.07 -32.30
C GLU A 63 20.85 33.85 -31.22
N LEU A 64 20.96 32.64 -30.66
CA LEU A 64 22.03 32.30 -29.70
C LEU A 64 23.43 32.57 -30.30
N ARG A 65 23.65 32.23 -31.57
CA ARG A 65 24.91 32.49 -32.30
C ARG A 65 25.23 33.98 -32.52
N LEU A 66 24.31 34.90 -32.23
CA LEU A 66 24.57 36.34 -32.27
C LEU A 66 25.03 36.89 -30.90
N ILE A 67 25.03 36.08 -29.84
CA ILE A 67 25.42 36.48 -28.49
C ILE A 67 26.96 36.43 -28.37
N PRO A 68 27.68 37.55 -28.18
CA PRO A 68 29.15 37.57 -28.22
C PRO A 68 29.86 36.80 -27.08
N GLU A 69 29.11 36.46 -26.03
CA GLU A 69 29.58 35.71 -24.87
C GLU A 69 29.24 34.22 -24.93
N LEU A 70 28.62 33.75 -26.02
CA LEU A 70 28.32 32.34 -26.22
C LEU A 70 29.62 31.51 -26.34
N GLN A 71 29.73 30.44 -25.55
CA GLN A 71 30.84 29.50 -25.58
C GLN A 71 30.47 28.19 -26.28
N GLU A 72 29.28 27.62 -25.99
CA GLU A 72 28.84 26.31 -26.49
C GLU A 72 27.35 26.35 -26.90
N ILE A 73 26.97 25.57 -27.93
CA ILE A 73 25.58 25.16 -28.20
C ILE A 73 25.58 23.66 -28.52
N GLY A 74 24.68 22.90 -27.89
CA GLY A 74 24.27 21.56 -28.32
C GLY A 74 22.83 21.57 -28.85
N VAL A 75 22.54 20.77 -29.88
CA VAL A 75 21.17 20.59 -30.40
C VAL A 75 20.90 19.11 -30.58
N GLY A 76 20.01 18.55 -29.74
CA GLY A 76 19.49 17.19 -29.84
C GLY A 76 18.06 17.17 -30.38
N GLY A 77 17.43 15.99 -30.41
CA GLY A 77 16.05 15.81 -30.90
C GLY A 77 14.96 16.34 -29.96
N GLU A 78 15.29 16.53 -28.67
CA GLU A 78 14.36 16.89 -27.58
C GLU A 78 14.87 18.08 -26.73
N LEU A 79 16.16 18.42 -26.82
CA LEU A 79 16.83 19.45 -26.02
C LEU A 79 17.75 20.30 -26.89
N LEU A 80 17.78 21.61 -26.61
CA LEU A 80 18.86 22.51 -27.02
C LEU A 80 19.59 22.95 -25.75
N SER A 81 20.91 22.84 -25.73
CA SER A 81 21.76 23.37 -24.66
C SER A 81 22.56 24.56 -25.17
N PHE A 82 22.85 25.52 -24.29
CA PHE A 82 23.83 26.57 -24.58
C PHE A 82 24.58 27.01 -23.32
N ARG A 83 25.80 27.50 -23.48
CA ARG A 83 26.64 27.97 -22.39
C ARG A 83 27.20 29.34 -22.69
N LEU A 84 27.09 30.27 -21.74
CA LEU A 84 27.82 31.54 -21.78
C LEU A 84 29.22 31.36 -21.19
N LYS A 85 30.18 32.18 -21.63
CA LYS A 85 31.53 32.23 -21.09
C LYS A 85 31.51 32.47 -19.58
N ASN A 86 32.18 31.60 -18.82
CA ASN A 86 32.18 31.57 -17.36
C ASN A 86 30.78 31.36 -16.71
N GLY A 87 29.79 30.89 -17.47
CA GLY A 87 28.44 30.60 -16.99
C GLY A 87 28.13 29.10 -16.92
N PRO A 88 26.99 28.74 -16.31
CA PRO A 88 26.46 27.39 -16.36
C PRO A 88 25.91 27.05 -17.76
N THR A 89 25.72 25.76 -18.03
CA THR A 89 25.03 25.29 -19.24
C THR A 89 23.52 25.38 -19.03
N MET A 90 22.86 26.24 -19.80
CA MET A 90 21.42 26.39 -19.84
C MET A 90 20.79 25.34 -20.76
N LEU A 91 19.58 24.88 -20.44
CA LEU A 91 18.83 23.89 -21.21
C LEU A 91 17.46 24.43 -21.63
N ILE A 92 17.10 24.21 -22.90
CA ILE A 92 15.80 24.52 -23.49
C ILE A 92 15.16 23.20 -23.95
N LYS A 93 13.96 22.92 -23.44
CA LYS A 93 13.14 21.78 -23.85
C LYS A 93 12.52 22.05 -25.23
N LEU A 94 12.73 21.15 -26.19
CA LEU A 94 12.22 21.27 -27.57
C LEU A 94 10.96 20.43 -27.81
N LYS A 95 10.77 19.37 -27.00
CA LYS A 95 9.63 18.45 -27.02
C LYS A 95 9.39 17.94 -25.60
N ASP A 96 8.18 17.45 -25.32
CA ASP A 96 7.98 16.60 -24.16
C ASP A 96 8.77 15.29 -24.30
N PHE A 97 9.45 14.89 -23.23
CA PHE A 97 10.32 13.72 -23.22
C PHE A 97 9.50 12.44 -23.38
N SER A 98 9.71 11.71 -24.47
CA SER A 98 9.31 10.31 -24.55
C SER A 98 10.31 9.47 -23.74
N SER A 99 9.93 9.02 -22.56
CA SER A 99 10.81 8.34 -21.59
C SER A 99 11.11 6.87 -21.94
N GLU A 100 11.54 6.61 -23.19
CA GLU A 100 11.82 5.26 -23.71
C GLU A 100 13.31 4.87 -23.69
N THR A 101 14.21 5.74 -23.25
CA THR A 101 15.65 5.42 -23.12
C THR A 101 15.95 4.60 -21.86
N LYS A 102 15.98 3.28 -21.99
CA LYS A 102 16.44 2.36 -20.94
C LYS A 102 17.89 2.65 -20.50
N GLY A 103 18.09 2.91 -19.20
CA GLY A 103 19.37 2.79 -18.50
C GLY A 103 20.19 4.07 -18.38
N GLY A 104 20.21 4.67 -17.18
CA GLY A 104 21.08 5.83 -16.88
C GLY A 104 20.82 6.43 -15.50
N ASN A 105 21.40 5.85 -14.44
CA ASN A 105 21.29 6.40 -13.07
C ASN A 105 22.10 7.70 -12.92
N ALA A 106 21.41 8.84 -12.87
CA ALA A 106 21.96 10.10 -12.39
C ALA A 106 20.87 10.91 -11.64
N SER A 107 21.01 11.01 -10.32
CA SER A 107 20.12 11.85 -9.50
C SER A 107 20.44 13.33 -9.72
N VAL A 108 19.44 14.13 -10.06
CA VAL A 108 19.54 15.59 -10.15
C VAL A 108 18.40 16.23 -9.36
N THR A 109 18.66 16.53 -8.09
CA THR A 109 17.77 17.34 -7.26
C THR A 109 17.79 18.80 -7.72
N VAL A 110 16.70 19.27 -8.31
CA VAL A 110 16.51 20.69 -8.63
C VAL A 110 16.16 21.45 -7.33
N PRO A 111 16.88 22.54 -6.97
CA PRO A 111 16.53 23.34 -5.80
C PRO A 111 15.23 24.13 -6.04
N PRO A 112 14.38 24.32 -5.01
CA PRO A 112 13.07 24.93 -5.18
C PRO A 112 13.16 26.45 -5.45
N ILE A 113 12.52 26.90 -6.53
CA ILE A 113 12.34 28.33 -6.82
C ILE A 113 11.35 28.91 -5.81
N THR A 114 11.78 29.89 -5.02
CA THR A 114 10.98 30.50 -3.96
C THR A 114 9.93 31.49 -4.52
N VAL A 115 8.85 30.96 -5.09
CA VAL A 115 7.72 31.79 -5.57
C VAL A 115 6.94 32.33 -4.38
N LEU A 116 6.88 33.66 -4.25
CA LEU A 116 6.14 34.33 -3.18
C LEU A 116 4.63 34.20 -3.36
N ASN A 117 3.98 33.55 -2.39
CA ASN A 117 2.56 33.65 -2.05
C ASN A 117 1.56 33.79 -3.20
N ASN A 118 1.29 32.66 -3.87
CA ASN A 118 -0.11 32.28 -4.07
C ASN A 118 -0.27 30.83 -3.58
N SER A 119 -1.23 30.60 -2.69
CA SER A 119 -1.62 29.25 -2.27
C SER A 119 -2.46 28.60 -3.37
N VAL A 120 -1.79 28.20 -4.46
CA VAL A 120 -2.31 27.19 -5.37
C VAL A 120 -2.60 25.97 -4.49
N PRO A 121 -3.83 25.42 -4.46
CA PRO A 121 -4.09 24.18 -3.75
C PRO A 121 -3.21 23.10 -4.37
N ASP A 122 -2.61 22.22 -3.56
CA ASP A 122 -2.06 20.98 -4.10
C ASP A 122 -3.15 20.30 -4.95
N GLU A 123 -2.88 20.13 -6.24
CA GLU A 123 -3.65 19.26 -7.12
C GLU A 123 -3.34 17.81 -6.73
N ASN A 124 -3.77 17.42 -5.52
CA ASN A 124 -3.59 16.09 -4.96
C ASN A 124 -4.19 15.09 -5.97
N PRO A 125 -3.34 14.37 -6.73
CA PRO A 125 -3.77 13.73 -7.97
C PRO A 125 -4.41 12.36 -7.72
N ALA A 126 -4.69 12.05 -6.45
CA ALA A 126 -5.15 10.77 -5.99
C ALA A 126 -6.64 10.57 -6.24
N ASN A 127 -6.93 9.53 -7.01
CA ASN A 127 -8.26 9.10 -7.40
C ASN A 127 -9.02 8.35 -6.28
N VAL A 128 -8.97 8.85 -5.03
CA VAL A 128 -9.52 8.13 -3.85
C VAL A 128 -10.13 9.10 -2.83
N VAL A 129 -11.30 8.73 -2.32
CA VAL A 129 -12.02 9.42 -1.25
C VAL A 129 -11.14 9.59 -0.01
N GLY A 130 -11.08 10.82 0.51
CA GLY A 130 -10.29 11.20 1.68
C GLY A 130 -8.78 11.43 1.44
N ALA A 131 -8.28 11.41 0.20
CA ALA A 131 -6.85 11.51 -0.11
C ALA A 131 -6.14 12.78 0.39
N GLN A 132 -6.86 13.87 0.68
CA GLN A 132 -6.33 15.10 1.29
C GLN A 132 -5.86 14.92 2.75
N ARG A 133 -6.02 13.72 3.33
CA ARG A 133 -5.60 13.38 4.69
C ARG A 133 -4.19 12.80 4.78
N GLY A 134 -3.43 12.83 3.68
CA GLY A 134 -2.10 12.19 3.62
C GLY A 134 -2.21 10.72 3.98
N GLU A 135 -1.33 10.22 4.85
CA GLU A 135 -1.34 8.81 5.27
C GLU A 135 -2.66 8.36 5.93
N ASN A 136 -3.29 9.27 6.68
CA ASN A 136 -4.56 9.03 7.37
C ASN A 136 -5.75 8.81 6.40
N ARG A 137 -5.54 8.93 5.07
CA ARG A 137 -6.50 8.50 4.04
C ARG A 137 -6.88 7.03 4.17
N GLN A 138 -6.03 6.19 4.77
CA GLN A 138 -6.36 4.78 5.00
C GLN A 138 -7.42 4.60 6.08
N ASN A 139 -7.63 5.57 6.97
CA ASN A 139 -8.57 5.47 8.07
C ASN A 139 -9.77 6.41 7.86
N LYS A 140 -10.48 6.19 6.74
CA LYS A 140 -11.63 6.94 6.25
C LYS A 140 -12.78 6.92 7.27
N LYS A 141 -13.68 7.88 7.14
CA LYS A 141 -14.87 8.06 7.98
C LYS A 141 -16.12 8.12 7.10
N ALA A 142 -17.21 7.50 7.55
CA ALA A 142 -18.52 7.60 6.91
C ALA A 142 -19.57 8.11 7.90
N ILE A 143 -20.42 9.07 7.49
CA ILE A 143 -21.62 9.47 8.23
C ILE A 143 -22.87 9.05 7.46
N LEU A 144 -23.77 8.37 8.16
CA LEU A 144 -24.95 7.73 7.62
C LEU A 144 -26.16 8.28 8.42
N LEU A 145 -26.97 9.13 7.79
CA LEU A 145 -28.11 9.80 8.41
C LEU A 145 -29.44 9.26 7.88
N ALA A 146 -30.31 8.88 8.81
CA ALA A 146 -31.61 8.25 8.55
C ALA A 146 -32.74 8.85 9.42
N PRO A 147 -33.11 10.13 9.21
CA PRO A 147 -34.22 10.80 9.91
C PRO A 147 -35.58 10.10 9.86
N TYR A 148 -35.83 9.26 8.85
CA TYR A 148 -37.11 8.56 8.64
C TYR A 148 -36.97 7.04 8.66
N ALA A 149 -35.95 6.50 9.35
CA ALA A 149 -35.78 5.05 9.54
C ALA A 149 -37.01 4.36 10.15
N TRP A 150 -37.78 5.08 10.98
CA TRP A 150 -39.07 4.63 11.53
C TRP A 150 -40.16 4.39 10.46
N GLN A 151 -40.05 5.03 9.29
CA GLN A 151 -40.99 4.93 8.17
C GLN A 151 -40.48 4.00 7.07
N PHE A 152 -39.18 4.06 6.74
CA PHE A 152 -38.56 3.21 5.71
C PHE A 152 -38.19 1.81 6.22
N GLY A 153 -37.98 1.65 7.53
CA GLY A 153 -37.79 0.37 8.20
C GLY A 153 -36.60 -0.42 7.64
N VAL A 154 -36.83 -1.69 7.31
CA VAL A 154 -35.80 -2.58 6.74
C VAL A 154 -35.41 -2.26 5.30
N ALA A 155 -36.11 -1.32 4.65
CA ALA A 155 -35.84 -0.86 3.29
C ALA A 155 -35.13 0.51 3.24
N ASP A 156 -34.66 1.03 4.37
CA ASP A 156 -33.89 2.28 4.44
C ASP A 156 -32.46 2.08 3.91
N ASP A 157 -32.07 2.81 2.87
CA ASP A 157 -30.84 2.54 2.13
C ASP A 157 -29.49 2.89 2.82
N PRO A 158 -29.40 3.73 3.88
CA PRO A 158 -28.17 3.89 4.68
C PRO A 158 -27.80 2.62 5.45
N LEU A 159 -28.73 1.66 5.61
CA LEU A 159 -28.42 0.33 6.14
C LEU A 159 -27.41 -0.43 5.26
N ILE A 160 -27.32 -0.11 3.97
CA ILE A 160 -26.33 -0.69 3.04
C ILE A 160 -24.89 -0.37 3.48
N PRO A 161 -24.43 0.90 3.47
CA PRO A 161 -23.10 1.23 3.95
C PRO A 161 -22.92 0.95 5.45
N PHE A 162 -23.96 1.04 6.28
CA PHE A 162 -23.86 0.70 7.71
C PHE A 162 -23.45 -0.76 7.92
N ASN A 163 -24.04 -1.69 7.17
CA ASN A 163 -23.72 -3.11 7.26
C ASN A 163 -22.43 -3.47 6.49
N LYS A 164 -22.14 -2.81 5.35
CA LYS A 164 -21.01 -3.17 4.49
C LYS A 164 -19.68 -2.52 4.89
N LEU A 165 -19.65 -1.19 5.13
CA LEU A 165 -18.39 -0.46 5.32
C LEU A 165 -17.55 -0.93 6.54
N PRO A 166 -18.12 -1.28 7.72
CA PRO A 166 -17.32 -1.70 8.87
C PRO A 166 -16.46 -2.96 8.65
N GLY A 167 -16.80 -3.79 7.64
CA GLY A 167 -16.02 -4.97 7.25
C GLY A 167 -14.76 -4.67 6.44
N TYR A 168 -14.62 -3.46 5.89
CA TYR A 168 -13.45 -3.05 5.08
C TYR A 168 -12.46 -2.27 5.93
N ARG A 169 -11.15 -2.56 5.77
CA ARG A 169 -10.07 -1.94 6.55
C ARG A 169 -10.22 -0.43 6.70
N ASN A 170 -10.63 0.25 5.62
CA ASN A 170 -10.65 1.70 5.58
C ASN A 170 -11.70 2.38 6.45
N TYR A 171 -12.72 1.66 6.92
CA TYR A 171 -13.81 2.21 7.74
C TYR A 171 -13.99 1.47 9.08
N LYS A 172 -13.07 0.56 9.43
CA LYS A 172 -13.10 -0.27 10.66
C LYS A 172 -13.23 0.64 11.90
N GLY A 173 -14.38 0.60 12.56
CA GLY A 173 -14.71 1.45 13.72
C GLY A 173 -14.95 2.94 13.42
N ARG A 174 -15.08 3.35 12.15
CA ARG A 174 -15.19 4.75 11.71
C ARG A 174 -16.47 5.06 10.89
N VAL A 175 -17.52 4.27 11.09
CA VAL A 175 -18.85 4.48 10.51
C VAL A 175 -19.80 5.03 11.58
N THR A 176 -20.27 6.26 11.40
CA THR A 176 -21.22 6.93 12.28
C THR A 176 -22.62 6.83 11.70
N TYR A 177 -23.45 5.94 12.23
CA TYR A 177 -24.86 5.81 11.86
C TYR A 177 -25.78 6.47 12.90
N LYS A 178 -26.63 7.39 12.45
CA LYS A 178 -27.66 8.04 13.27
C LYS A 178 -29.02 7.95 12.58
N ALA A 179 -30.00 7.44 13.32
CA ALA A 179 -31.34 7.17 12.83
C ALA A 179 -32.39 7.49 13.90
N ASN A 180 -33.52 8.04 13.49
CA ASN A 180 -34.68 8.21 14.38
C ASN A 180 -35.55 6.94 14.27
N LYS A 181 -35.61 6.13 15.33
CA LYS A 181 -36.29 4.82 15.33
C LYS A 181 -37.80 4.90 15.57
N THR A 182 -38.29 6.05 16.03
CA THR A 182 -39.72 6.38 16.08
C THR A 182 -39.93 7.79 15.53
N GLU A 183 -41.16 8.13 15.14
CA GLU A 183 -41.52 9.46 14.64
C GLU A 183 -41.22 10.61 15.64
N SER A 184 -41.16 10.27 16.93
CA SER A 184 -40.93 11.16 18.07
C SER A 184 -39.47 11.21 18.56
N GLU A 185 -38.57 10.39 17.99
CA GLU A 185 -37.17 10.33 18.43
C GLU A 185 -36.31 11.33 17.64
N GLN A 186 -35.40 12.02 18.34
CA GLN A 186 -34.52 13.04 17.76
C GLN A 186 -33.04 12.69 18.04
N ARG A 187 -32.46 11.74 17.31
CA ARG A 187 -31.03 11.34 17.45
C ARG A 187 -30.08 12.17 16.57
N ILE A 188 -30.61 12.78 15.51
CA ILE A 188 -29.86 13.62 14.58
C ILE A 188 -30.02 15.08 15.03
N SER A 189 -28.91 15.80 15.19
CA SER A 189 -28.90 17.24 15.50
C SER A 189 -28.47 18.09 14.30
N PHE A 190 -28.52 19.40 14.45
CA PHE A 190 -28.10 20.34 13.41
C PHE A 190 -26.57 20.27 13.16
N GLU A 191 -25.78 19.98 14.20
CA GLU A 191 -24.34 19.73 14.13
C GLU A 191 -23.99 18.52 13.27
N ASP A 192 -24.80 17.47 13.25
CA ASP A 192 -24.53 16.28 12.44
C ASP A 192 -24.49 16.62 10.95
N TYR A 193 -25.39 17.48 10.50
CA TYR A 193 -25.36 18.01 9.13
C TYR A 193 -24.11 18.84 8.89
N LEU A 194 -23.84 19.83 9.76
CA LEU A 194 -22.65 20.70 9.66
C LEU A 194 -21.32 19.93 9.67
N SER A 195 -21.29 18.73 10.24
CA SER A 195 -20.11 17.87 10.31
C SER A 195 -19.73 17.16 9.00
N PHE A 196 -20.48 17.30 7.90
CA PHE A 196 -20.21 16.60 6.63
C PHE A 196 -18.78 16.82 6.08
N ASN A 197 -18.10 17.91 6.44
CA ASN A 197 -16.69 18.10 6.09
C ASN A 197 -15.71 17.17 6.83
N ASP A 198 -16.10 16.56 7.96
CA ASP A 198 -15.30 15.59 8.71
C ASP A 198 -15.40 14.14 8.21
N TYR A 199 -16.28 13.85 7.25
CA TYR A 199 -16.52 12.50 6.72
C TYR A 199 -16.19 12.41 5.23
N ASP A 200 -15.59 11.30 4.81
CA ASP A 200 -15.15 11.11 3.42
C ASP A 200 -16.30 10.53 2.56
N VAL A 201 -17.18 9.74 3.19
CA VAL A 201 -18.49 9.32 2.65
C VAL A 201 -19.62 9.92 3.49
N VAL A 202 -20.59 10.54 2.83
CA VAL A 202 -21.83 11.06 3.42
C VAL A 202 -23.01 10.37 2.75
N HIS A 203 -23.80 9.62 3.51
CA HIS A 203 -25.04 9.02 3.04
C HIS A 203 -26.21 9.58 3.86
N PHE A 204 -27.22 10.12 3.18
CA PHE A 204 -28.37 10.78 3.80
C PHE A 204 -29.66 10.30 3.11
N SER A 205 -30.45 9.51 3.82
CA SER A 205 -31.79 9.07 3.38
C SER A 205 -32.85 9.93 4.05
N SER A 206 -33.75 10.51 3.25
CA SER A 206 -34.76 11.42 3.78
C SER A 206 -35.95 11.59 2.85
N HIS A 207 -36.98 12.29 3.33
CA HIS A 207 -37.94 12.92 2.44
C HIS A 207 -37.38 14.21 1.86
N ALA A 208 -37.82 14.54 0.66
CA ALA A 208 -37.69 15.86 0.10
C ALA A 208 -38.97 16.22 -0.65
N LEU A 209 -39.22 17.51 -0.80
CA LEU A 209 -40.43 18.05 -1.40
C LEU A 209 -40.11 19.26 -2.27
N LYS A 210 -40.79 19.33 -3.42
CA LYS A 210 -40.65 20.39 -4.40
C LYS A 210 -41.78 21.40 -4.25
N THR A 211 -41.44 22.68 -4.14
CA THR A 211 -42.38 23.76 -4.42
C THR A 211 -41.95 24.49 -5.70
N CYS A 212 -42.91 25.00 -6.46
CA CYS A 212 -42.65 25.97 -7.52
C CYS A 212 -43.52 27.18 -7.25
N GLU A 213 -42.99 28.37 -7.52
CA GLU A 213 -43.83 29.56 -7.65
C GLU A 213 -44.79 29.32 -8.84
N VAL A 214 -46.03 29.79 -8.72
CA VAL A 214 -47.00 29.80 -9.84
C VAL A 214 -47.19 31.27 -10.17
N GLU A 215 -46.95 31.66 -11.42
CA GLU A 215 -47.12 33.05 -11.84
C GLU A 215 -48.61 33.32 -12.12
N GLU A 216 -49.06 34.54 -11.80
CA GLU A 216 -50.48 34.83 -11.56
C GLU A 216 -51.29 34.88 -12.87
N GLY A 217 -51.79 33.72 -13.27
CA GLY A 217 -52.58 33.53 -14.50
C GLY A 217 -52.27 32.23 -15.24
N ASP A 218 -51.10 31.62 -15.00
CA ASP A 218 -50.67 30.40 -15.70
C ASP A 218 -51.09 29.11 -14.99
N VAL A 219 -51.36 28.08 -15.81
CA VAL A 219 -51.69 26.72 -15.37
C VAL A 219 -50.43 25.83 -15.30
N GLU A 220 -49.35 26.23 -15.96
CA GLU A 220 -48.06 25.53 -15.89
C GLU A 220 -47.21 26.02 -14.68
N PRO A 221 -46.46 25.13 -14.01
CA PRO A 221 -45.59 25.52 -12.92
C PRO A 221 -44.43 26.38 -13.43
N SER A 222 -44.13 27.51 -12.77
CA SER A 222 -43.09 28.41 -13.25
C SER A 222 -41.70 27.74 -13.24
N SER A 223 -40.76 28.37 -13.94
CA SER A 223 -39.33 27.99 -13.94
C SER A 223 -38.68 28.08 -12.55
N LYS A 224 -39.31 28.74 -11.57
CA LYS A 224 -38.81 28.95 -10.20
C LYS A 224 -39.28 27.83 -9.27
N CYS A 225 -38.82 26.61 -9.55
CA CYS A 225 -38.94 25.49 -8.61
C CYS A 225 -37.76 25.48 -7.62
N ARG A 226 -38.01 24.97 -6.41
CA ARG A 226 -37.02 24.84 -5.33
C ARG A 226 -37.15 23.48 -4.65
N THR A 227 -36.04 22.75 -4.54
CA THR A 227 -35.95 21.53 -3.73
C THR A 227 -35.84 21.85 -2.25
N TYR A 228 -36.63 21.20 -1.39
CA TYR A 228 -36.51 21.22 0.07
C TYR A 228 -36.21 19.81 0.57
N ILE A 229 -35.01 19.56 1.08
CA ILE A 229 -34.60 18.28 1.68
C ILE A 229 -34.92 18.32 3.16
N SER A 230 -35.75 17.39 3.65
CA SER A 230 -36.14 17.37 5.05
C SER A 230 -35.02 16.84 5.94
N SER A 231 -34.90 17.35 7.17
CA SER A 231 -33.79 17.01 8.08
C SER A 231 -34.13 15.99 9.18
N GLY A 232 -35.41 15.65 9.40
CA GLY A 232 -35.84 14.91 10.58
C GLY A 232 -35.69 15.69 11.89
N ILE A 233 -35.46 17.01 11.85
CA ILE A 233 -35.36 17.87 13.03
C ILE A 233 -36.69 18.58 13.22
N LYS A 234 -37.51 18.01 14.12
CA LYS A 234 -38.81 18.57 14.51
C LYS A 234 -38.65 19.63 15.61
N TYR A 235 -39.52 20.63 15.63
CA TYR A 235 -39.54 21.69 16.64
C TYR A 235 -40.98 22.10 16.98
N GLU A 236 -41.28 22.41 18.26
CA GLU A 236 -42.58 23.00 18.58
C GLU A 236 -42.61 24.48 18.24
N LYS A 237 -43.81 25.03 17.97
CA LYS A 237 -44.01 26.45 17.62
C LYS A 237 -43.37 27.43 18.62
N LYS A 238 -43.25 27.04 19.89
CA LYS A 238 -42.61 27.83 20.96
C LYS A 238 -41.07 27.94 20.79
N ASP A 239 -40.42 26.87 20.33
CA ASP A 239 -38.96 26.72 20.24
C ASP A 239 -38.39 27.31 18.94
N ARG A 240 -39.25 27.62 17.96
CA ARG A 240 -38.87 28.13 16.62
C ARG A 240 -37.90 29.31 16.69
N GLN A 241 -38.04 30.20 17.67
CA GLN A 241 -37.15 31.36 17.81
C GLN A 241 -35.75 30.99 18.33
N GLU A 242 -35.64 29.98 19.18
CA GLU A 242 -34.35 29.44 19.63
C GLU A 242 -33.64 28.75 18.47
N LEU A 243 -34.36 27.94 17.68
CA LEU A 243 -33.82 27.30 16.49
C LEU A 243 -33.34 28.33 15.43
N ILE A 244 -34.08 29.43 15.23
CA ILE A 244 -33.64 30.56 14.39
C ILE A 244 -32.35 31.19 14.93
N ASN A 245 -32.21 31.32 16.26
CA ASN A 245 -31.02 31.89 16.87
C ASN A 245 -29.81 30.95 16.75
N LEU A 246 -30.02 29.63 16.86
CA LEU A 246 -29.01 28.61 16.60
C LEU A 246 -28.55 28.62 15.14
N ILE A 247 -29.46 28.65 14.18
CA ILE A 247 -29.13 28.73 12.74
C ILE A 247 -28.28 29.98 12.46
N LYS A 248 -28.65 31.14 13.03
CA LYS A 248 -27.88 32.38 12.92
C LYS A 248 -26.50 32.30 13.57
N SER A 249 -26.36 31.67 14.75
CA SER A 249 -25.06 31.58 15.43
C SER A 249 -24.07 30.64 14.74
N LYS A 250 -24.55 29.67 13.96
CA LYS A 250 -23.74 28.85 13.05
C LYS A 250 -23.41 29.54 11.71
N ASN A 251 -23.94 30.75 11.46
CA ASN A 251 -23.70 31.57 10.26
C ASN A 251 -23.99 30.87 8.90
N VAL A 252 -24.98 29.96 8.87
CA VAL A 252 -25.42 29.28 7.64
C VAL A 252 -26.81 29.75 7.21
N ARG A 253 -27.05 29.84 5.89
CA ARG A 253 -28.35 30.17 5.29
C ARG A 253 -28.86 28.96 4.50
N GLY A 254 -29.93 29.15 3.73
CA GLY A 254 -30.52 28.05 2.94
C GLY A 254 -31.30 27.03 3.77
N ILE A 255 -31.80 27.44 4.93
CA ILE A 255 -32.62 26.63 5.82
C ILE A 255 -34.02 27.24 5.88
N SER A 256 -35.04 26.38 5.87
CA SER A 256 -36.45 26.73 6.01
C SER A 256 -37.06 26.01 7.22
N LEU A 257 -38.07 26.60 7.85
CA LEU A 257 -38.70 26.12 9.07
C LEU A 257 -40.21 26.09 8.85
N GLU A 258 -40.72 25.00 8.29
CA GLU A 258 -42.10 24.83 7.85
C GLU A 258 -42.70 23.57 8.45
N TYR A 259 -44.03 23.52 8.59
CA TYR A 259 -44.77 22.34 9.11
C TYR A 259 -44.35 21.80 10.50
N GLY A 260 -43.46 22.49 11.22
CA GLY A 260 -42.87 22.02 12.47
C GLY A 260 -41.54 21.27 12.30
N GLU A 261 -40.91 21.37 11.12
CA GLU A 261 -39.68 20.68 10.76
C GLU A 261 -38.68 21.60 10.03
N LEU A 262 -37.38 21.32 10.18
CA LEU A 262 -36.30 22.01 9.50
C LEU A 262 -36.01 21.36 8.14
N PHE A 263 -35.93 22.18 7.09
CA PHE A 263 -35.61 21.77 5.72
C PHE A 263 -34.36 22.49 5.19
N PHE A 264 -33.54 21.80 4.42
CA PHE A 264 -32.42 22.35 3.66
C PHE A 264 -32.83 22.60 2.21
N ILE A 265 -32.68 23.83 1.73
CA ILE A 265 -32.65 24.11 0.28
C ILE A 265 -31.19 24.06 -0.21
N PRO A 266 -30.89 23.83 -1.51
CA PRO A 266 -29.53 23.62 -1.99
C PRO A 266 -28.49 24.64 -1.52
N LYS A 267 -28.90 25.90 -1.33
CA LYS A 267 -28.05 26.97 -0.77
C LYS A 267 -27.35 26.60 0.55
N PHE A 268 -27.96 25.78 1.41
CA PHE A 268 -27.33 25.32 2.65
C PHE A 268 -25.98 24.64 2.38
N PHE A 269 -25.91 23.74 1.39
CA PHE A 269 -24.67 23.03 1.06
C PHE A 269 -23.60 23.98 0.52
N SER A 270 -23.96 24.98 -0.28
CA SER A 270 -23.01 26.00 -0.75
C SER A 270 -22.49 26.95 0.33
N ASP A 271 -23.30 27.24 1.36
CA ASP A 271 -22.91 28.13 2.45
C ASP A 271 -22.12 27.38 3.55
N ALA A 272 -22.47 26.13 3.84
CA ALA A 272 -21.81 25.31 4.85
C ALA A 272 -20.54 24.62 4.33
N TYR A 273 -20.51 24.23 3.05
CA TYR A 273 -19.41 23.50 2.40
C TYR A 273 -18.95 24.22 1.13
N PRO A 274 -18.40 25.45 1.23
CA PRO A 274 -18.03 26.27 0.06
C PRO A 274 -16.91 25.66 -0.80
N LYS A 275 -16.22 24.63 -0.31
CA LYS A 275 -15.31 23.74 -1.07
C LYS A 275 -15.44 22.32 -0.54
N ILE A 276 -15.57 21.36 -1.45
CA ILE A 276 -15.72 19.92 -1.20
C ILE A 276 -14.68 19.18 -2.04
N ASN A 277 -13.74 18.47 -1.39
CA ASN A 277 -12.67 17.76 -2.08
C ASN A 277 -12.51 16.31 -1.60
N ASN A 278 -12.26 15.40 -2.54
CA ASN A 278 -12.24 13.93 -2.45
C ASN A 278 -13.34 13.33 -1.54
N LYS A 279 -14.61 13.65 -1.81
CA LYS A 279 -15.76 13.21 -1.00
C LYS A 279 -16.90 12.63 -1.83
N LEU A 280 -17.49 11.56 -1.33
CA LEU A 280 -18.69 10.94 -1.89
C LEU A 280 -19.92 11.36 -1.09
N PHE A 281 -20.92 11.93 -1.77
CA PHE A 281 -22.24 12.23 -1.23
C PHE A 281 -23.31 11.34 -1.87
N VAL A 282 -24.23 10.83 -1.05
CA VAL A 282 -25.43 10.11 -1.49
C VAL A 282 -26.63 10.73 -0.77
N PHE A 283 -27.45 11.49 -1.51
CA PHE A 283 -28.69 12.09 -1.01
C PHE A 283 -29.88 11.28 -1.56
N SER A 284 -30.30 10.27 -0.80
CA SER A 284 -31.44 9.42 -1.11
C SER A 284 -32.72 10.10 -0.62
N ALA A 285 -33.25 11.03 -1.42
CA ALA A 285 -34.57 11.63 -1.22
C ALA A 285 -35.26 11.88 -2.57
N CYS A 286 -36.58 11.99 -2.55
CA CYS A 286 -37.41 12.15 -3.75
C CYS A 286 -37.31 13.55 -4.38
N GLU A 287 -37.55 13.65 -5.69
CA GLU A 287 -37.72 14.93 -6.41
C GLU A 287 -36.52 15.92 -6.32
N LEU A 288 -35.30 15.42 -6.08
CA LEU A 288 -34.10 16.24 -5.95
C LEU A 288 -33.55 16.72 -7.31
N GLY A 289 -33.09 17.98 -7.38
CA GLY A 289 -32.36 18.47 -8.56
C GLY A 289 -33.23 18.67 -9.80
N LEU A 290 -34.54 18.80 -9.65
CA LEU A 290 -35.45 19.20 -10.72
C LEU A 290 -35.20 20.67 -11.09
N GLN A 291 -35.07 20.97 -12.38
CA GLN A 291 -34.43 22.19 -12.92
C GLN A 291 -32.93 22.35 -12.55
N GLY A 292 -32.28 21.30 -12.04
CA GLY A 292 -30.83 21.28 -11.83
C GLY A 292 -30.32 22.12 -10.66
N ASP A 293 -31.16 22.51 -9.69
CA ASP A 293 -30.78 23.36 -8.57
C ASP A 293 -29.69 22.74 -7.67
N LEU A 294 -29.88 21.49 -7.27
CA LEU A 294 -28.91 20.72 -6.49
C LEU A 294 -27.64 20.40 -7.30
N GLN A 295 -27.79 20.08 -8.59
CA GLN A 295 -26.66 19.78 -9.47
C GLN A 295 -25.78 21.02 -9.69
N THR A 296 -26.39 22.18 -9.98
CA THR A 296 -25.69 23.46 -10.14
C THR A 296 -24.97 23.85 -8.84
N THR A 297 -25.62 23.63 -7.70
CA THR A 297 -25.01 23.84 -6.38
C THR A 297 -23.75 23.00 -6.22
N PHE A 298 -23.84 21.67 -6.42
CA PHE A 298 -22.69 20.78 -6.21
C PHE A 298 -21.58 20.98 -7.25
N ASN A 299 -21.92 21.23 -8.52
CA ASN A 299 -20.96 21.64 -9.56
C ASN A 299 -20.22 22.96 -9.26
N SER A 300 -20.67 23.76 -8.27
CA SER A 300 -20.00 25.00 -7.87
C SER A 300 -19.08 24.86 -6.65
N ILE A 301 -19.20 23.76 -5.90
CA ILE A 301 -18.45 23.53 -4.64
C ILE A 301 -17.60 22.26 -4.63
N LEU A 302 -17.92 21.26 -5.47
CA LEU A 302 -17.03 20.13 -5.71
C LEU A 302 -15.71 20.61 -6.35
N GLN A 303 -14.63 19.91 -6.04
CA GLN A 303 -13.31 20.09 -6.67
C GLN A 303 -12.87 18.76 -7.31
N ASN A 304 -12.77 17.72 -6.48
CA ASN A 304 -12.78 16.32 -6.87
C ASN A 304 -13.87 15.63 -6.03
N GLY A 305 -14.87 14.98 -6.64
CA GLY A 305 -15.98 14.41 -5.87
C GLY A 305 -17.19 13.97 -6.69
N GLN A 306 -18.09 13.22 -6.03
CA GLN A 306 -19.34 12.74 -6.59
C GLN A 306 -20.51 12.99 -5.65
N LEU A 307 -21.68 13.36 -6.20
CA LEU A 307 -22.98 13.37 -5.54
C LEU A 307 -23.95 12.46 -6.30
N PHE A 308 -24.59 11.52 -5.61
CA PHE A 308 -25.72 10.75 -6.11
C PHE A 308 -27.05 11.26 -5.54
N TYR A 309 -28.09 11.36 -6.37
CA TYR A 309 -29.42 11.84 -5.97
C TYR A 309 -30.55 11.30 -6.88
N TRP A 310 -31.78 11.19 -6.37
CA TRP A 310 -32.94 10.77 -7.18
C TRP A 310 -33.68 11.96 -7.79
N GLN A 311 -33.84 11.97 -9.10
CA GLN A 311 -34.54 13.07 -9.79
C GLN A 311 -36.05 13.10 -9.50
N ASN A 312 -36.66 11.93 -9.24
CA ASN A 312 -38.10 11.71 -9.14
C ASN A 312 -38.41 10.85 -7.89
N THR A 313 -39.69 10.56 -7.62
CA THR A 313 -40.17 9.84 -6.43
C THR A 313 -39.81 8.35 -6.43
N ILE A 314 -38.73 7.98 -5.74
CA ILE A 314 -38.29 6.58 -5.61
C ILE A 314 -39.03 5.85 -4.48
N HIS A 315 -39.23 4.54 -4.63
CA HIS A 315 -39.73 3.68 -3.56
C HIS A 315 -38.54 3.14 -2.74
N PRO A 316 -38.57 3.13 -1.38
CA PRO A 316 -37.40 2.82 -0.55
C PRO A 316 -36.73 1.49 -0.88
N LEU A 317 -37.51 0.43 -1.13
CA LEU A 317 -36.98 -0.89 -1.49
C LEU A 317 -36.15 -0.87 -2.80
N ASP A 318 -36.45 0.03 -3.72
CA ASP A 318 -35.72 0.16 -4.99
C ASP A 318 -34.50 1.09 -4.86
N ALA A 319 -34.58 2.11 -4.00
CA ALA A 319 -33.38 2.84 -3.56
C ALA A 319 -32.38 1.90 -2.86
N TYR A 320 -32.86 1.06 -1.94
CA TYR A 320 -32.09 0.03 -1.24
C TYR A 320 -31.39 -0.92 -2.21
N LYS A 321 -32.10 -1.53 -3.18
CA LYS A 321 -31.49 -2.38 -4.22
C LYS A 321 -30.41 -1.65 -5.02
N SER A 322 -30.69 -0.40 -5.38
CA SER A 322 -29.82 0.41 -6.24
C SER A 322 -28.50 0.74 -5.54
N PHE A 323 -28.56 1.23 -4.30
CA PHE A 323 -27.35 1.46 -3.52
C PHE A 323 -26.69 0.16 -3.03
N HIS A 324 -27.44 -0.92 -2.80
CA HIS A 324 -26.87 -2.25 -2.53
C HIS A 324 -25.88 -2.63 -3.64
N ASN A 325 -26.30 -2.51 -4.91
CA ASN A 325 -25.48 -2.81 -6.07
C ASN A 325 -24.34 -1.80 -6.28
N LEU A 326 -24.60 -0.49 -6.12
CA LEU A 326 -23.55 0.54 -6.23
C LEU A 326 -22.42 0.28 -5.22
N TYR A 327 -22.75 0.02 -3.95
CA TYR A 327 -21.76 -0.28 -2.92
C TYR A 327 -21.06 -1.63 -3.16
N ASP A 328 -21.71 -2.66 -3.71
CA ASP A 328 -20.99 -3.90 -4.07
C ASP A 328 -19.97 -3.69 -5.18
N ARG A 329 -20.31 -2.92 -6.22
CA ARG A 329 -19.33 -2.57 -7.26
C ARG A 329 -18.17 -1.75 -6.70
N MET A 330 -18.44 -0.77 -5.82
CA MET A 330 -17.41 0.03 -5.18
C MET A 330 -16.54 -0.69 -4.14
N LEU A 331 -17.00 -1.82 -3.59
CA LEU A 331 -16.34 -2.53 -2.48
C LEU A 331 -15.78 -3.90 -2.87
N GLN A 332 -16.56 -4.77 -3.52
CA GLN A 332 -16.14 -6.13 -3.89
C GLN A 332 -15.27 -6.14 -5.15
N TYR A 333 -15.61 -5.31 -6.13
CA TYR A 333 -14.85 -5.14 -7.37
C TYR A 333 -13.84 -3.99 -7.25
N GLY A 334 -13.93 -3.17 -6.18
CA GLY A 334 -13.15 -1.95 -5.99
C GLY A 334 -13.36 -0.91 -7.10
N GLU A 335 -14.51 -0.86 -7.77
CA GLU A 335 -14.70 0.11 -8.84
C GLU A 335 -14.83 1.54 -8.30
N PRO A 336 -14.22 2.55 -8.95
CA PRO A 336 -14.44 3.93 -8.58
C PRO A 336 -15.89 4.33 -8.85
N ALA A 337 -16.46 5.23 -8.04
CA ALA A 337 -17.90 5.51 -8.00
C ALA A 337 -18.54 5.85 -9.37
N PRO A 338 -17.90 6.60 -10.29
CA PRO A 338 -18.43 6.81 -11.64
C PRO A 338 -18.53 5.53 -12.46
N THR A 339 -17.55 4.62 -12.37
CA THR A 339 -17.54 3.33 -13.07
C THR A 339 -18.55 2.37 -12.45
N ALA A 340 -18.64 2.31 -11.12
CA ALA A 340 -19.67 1.56 -10.41
C ALA A 340 -21.08 1.97 -10.88
N PHE A 341 -21.34 3.28 -10.97
CA PHE A 341 -22.61 3.80 -11.48
C PHE A 341 -22.83 3.53 -12.98
N GLN A 342 -21.79 3.57 -13.81
CA GLN A 342 -21.88 3.18 -15.22
C GLN A 342 -22.20 1.70 -15.40
N ASN A 343 -21.66 0.83 -14.54
CA ASN A 343 -21.78 -0.63 -14.61
C ASN A 343 -22.99 -1.20 -13.82
N MET A 344 -23.68 -0.41 -12.99
CA MET A 344 -24.99 -0.77 -12.44
C MET A 344 -25.98 -1.12 -13.57
N PRO A 345 -26.81 -2.19 -13.44
CA PRO A 345 -27.89 -2.49 -14.37
C PRO A 345 -28.81 -1.28 -14.58
N ASN A 346 -29.30 -1.07 -15.81
CA ASN A 346 -30.20 0.06 -16.09
C ASN A 346 -31.42 0.06 -15.17
N SER A 347 -32.05 -1.09 -14.92
CA SER A 347 -33.18 -1.26 -14.00
C SER A 347 -32.92 -0.89 -12.52
N LEU A 348 -31.69 -0.51 -12.14
CA LEU A 348 -31.31 0.01 -10.82
C LEU A 348 -30.84 1.47 -10.85
N LYS A 349 -30.97 2.19 -11.98
CA LYS A 349 -30.58 3.61 -12.08
C LYS A 349 -31.40 4.44 -13.07
N ASN A 350 -31.97 3.82 -14.09
CA ASN A 350 -32.73 4.41 -15.17
C ASN A 350 -34.04 3.63 -15.34
N ASN A 351 -35.12 4.30 -15.71
CA ASN A 351 -36.39 3.63 -16.04
C ASN A 351 -36.93 2.73 -14.91
N ILE A 352 -36.63 3.05 -13.63
CA ILE A 352 -37.24 2.35 -12.49
C ILE A 352 -38.73 2.78 -12.46
N PRO A 353 -39.70 1.87 -12.59
CA PRO A 353 -41.10 2.23 -12.74
C PRO A 353 -41.70 2.72 -11.41
N PHE A 354 -42.52 3.77 -11.48
CA PHE A 354 -43.33 4.25 -10.37
C PHE A 354 -44.74 4.54 -10.86
N TYR A 355 -45.74 4.03 -10.15
CA TYR A 355 -47.14 4.18 -10.51
C TYR A 355 -47.77 5.32 -9.69
N LYS A 356 -48.10 6.41 -10.37
CA LYS A 356 -48.66 7.61 -9.78
C LYS A 356 -50.18 7.61 -9.97
N ASN A 357 -50.93 7.61 -8.87
CA ASN A 357 -52.38 7.77 -8.92
C ASN A 357 -52.72 9.14 -9.52
N LEU A 358 -53.55 9.18 -10.56
CA LEU A 358 -54.09 10.43 -11.10
C LEU A 358 -55.13 11.01 -10.13
N LYS A 359 -55.25 12.35 -10.07
CA LYS A 359 -56.13 13.03 -9.10
C LYS A 359 -57.64 12.80 -9.34
N THR A 360 -58.01 12.12 -10.42
CA THR A 360 -59.40 11.97 -10.90
C THR A 360 -59.66 10.57 -11.45
N GLY A 361 -59.61 9.54 -10.60
CA GLY A 361 -59.99 8.18 -10.97
C GLY A 361 -59.27 7.10 -10.17
N SER A 362 -59.42 5.85 -10.62
CA SER A 362 -58.61 4.69 -10.22
C SER A 362 -57.31 4.56 -11.02
N ASP A 363 -57.11 5.45 -11.99
CA ASP A 363 -56.11 5.27 -13.05
C ASP A 363 -54.71 5.67 -12.58
N THR A 364 -53.73 4.83 -12.94
CA THR A 364 -52.32 5.03 -12.60
C THR A 364 -51.50 5.41 -13.84
N GLU A 365 -50.76 6.49 -13.72
CA GLU A 365 -49.73 6.88 -14.69
C GLU A 365 -48.41 6.18 -14.32
N GLN A 366 -47.85 5.39 -15.25
CA GLN A 366 -46.52 4.83 -15.07
C GLN A 366 -45.47 5.86 -15.47
N ILE A 367 -44.84 6.48 -14.47
CA ILE A 367 -43.67 7.34 -14.64
C ILE A 367 -42.39 6.57 -14.34
N TYR A 368 -41.25 7.18 -14.65
CA TYR A 368 -39.92 6.57 -14.51
C TYR A 368 -39.00 7.39 -13.62
N ASN A 369 -38.27 6.72 -12.75
CA ASN A 369 -37.28 7.30 -11.86
C ASN A 369 -35.86 7.13 -12.38
N PHE A 370 -35.01 8.09 -12.01
CA PHE A 370 -33.61 8.16 -12.41
C PHE A 370 -32.73 8.49 -11.21
N LEU A 371 -31.75 7.63 -10.93
CA LEU A 371 -30.59 7.97 -10.12
C LEU A 371 -29.68 8.85 -11.00
N LYS A 372 -29.30 10.01 -10.48
CA LYS A 372 -28.38 10.94 -11.14
C LYS A 372 -27.08 11.01 -10.36
N MET A 373 -26.02 11.35 -11.09
CA MET A 373 -24.69 11.60 -10.55
C MET A 373 -24.23 12.99 -11.02
N ALA A 374 -23.94 13.88 -10.09
CA ALA A 374 -23.04 15.01 -10.35
C ALA A 374 -21.61 14.56 -10.03
N THR A 375 -20.66 14.86 -10.91
CA THR A 375 -19.26 14.45 -10.74
C THR A 375 -18.34 15.56 -11.23
N GLN A 376 -17.24 15.77 -10.51
CA GLN A 376 -16.19 16.71 -10.86
C GLN A 376 -14.84 16.14 -10.45
N GLY A 377 -13.81 16.42 -11.23
CA GLY A 377 -12.54 15.71 -11.11
C GLY A 377 -12.65 14.26 -11.61
N ASN A 378 -11.85 13.39 -11.02
CA ASN A 378 -11.58 12.06 -11.52
C ASN A 378 -12.44 10.96 -10.86
N ALA A 379 -12.31 9.75 -11.41
CA ALA A 379 -12.84 8.52 -10.85
C ALA A 379 -12.34 8.33 -9.40
N MET A 380 -13.23 8.27 -8.40
CA MET A 380 -12.83 8.07 -7.00
C MET A 380 -13.17 6.68 -6.46
N HIS A 381 -12.18 6.00 -5.92
CA HIS A 381 -12.38 4.81 -5.09
C HIS A 381 -12.84 5.20 -3.68
N ILE A 382 -13.70 4.39 -3.04
CA ILE A 382 -14.06 4.58 -1.62
C ILE A 382 -13.18 3.77 -0.66
N ILE A 383 -12.48 2.75 -1.16
CA ILE A 383 -11.42 2.00 -0.47
C ILE A 383 -10.06 2.32 -1.11
N GLU A 384 -8.98 1.84 -0.53
CA GLU A 384 -7.67 1.88 -1.18
C GLU A 384 -7.53 0.69 -2.16
N PRO A 385 -7.27 0.90 -3.46
CA PRO A 385 -7.27 -0.15 -4.48
C PRO A 385 -6.01 -1.04 -4.49
N VAL A 386 -5.27 -1.10 -3.39
CA VAL A 386 -4.06 -1.91 -3.22
C VAL A 386 -4.02 -2.47 -1.78
N SER A 387 -3.91 -3.80 -1.67
CA SER A 387 -3.83 -4.56 -0.41
C SER A 387 -2.53 -5.41 -0.37
N PHE A 388 -1.74 -5.37 0.70
CA PHE A 388 -0.73 -6.39 1.00
C PHE A 388 -1.45 -7.67 1.42
N ILE A 389 -1.08 -8.80 0.82
CA ILE A 389 -1.60 -10.12 1.16
C ILE A 389 -0.54 -10.88 1.96
N ASP A 390 -0.97 -11.49 3.06
CA ASP A 390 -0.13 -12.36 3.88
C ASP A 390 0.10 -13.70 3.15
N PRO A 391 1.37 -14.09 2.86
CA PRO A 391 1.68 -15.35 2.21
C PRO A 391 1.37 -16.59 3.06
N LYS A 392 1.07 -16.46 4.37
CA LYS A 392 0.54 -17.56 5.19
C LYS A 392 -0.94 -17.82 4.93
N THR A 393 -1.77 -16.78 5.05
CA THR A 393 -3.24 -16.96 5.07
C THR A 393 -3.92 -16.74 3.73
N GLY A 394 -3.28 -16.05 2.77
CA GLY A 394 -3.93 -15.60 1.54
C GLY A 394 -4.93 -14.45 1.74
N GLU A 395 -5.05 -13.94 2.97
CA GLU A 395 -5.89 -12.79 3.33
C GLU A 395 -5.06 -11.51 3.46
N GLU A 396 -5.73 -10.37 3.68
CA GLU A 396 -5.04 -9.10 3.89
C GLU A 396 -4.13 -9.15 5.14
N LEU A 397 -2.87 -8.76 4.95
CA LEU A 397 -1.85 -8.64 5.99
C LEU A 397 -2.31 -7.72 7.13
N GLN A 398 -2.04 -8.11 8.38
CA GLN A 398 -2.47 -7.39 9.59
C GLN A 398 -1.28 -6.75 10.33
N GLU A 399 -1.52 -5.61 10.97
CA GLU A 399 -0.53 -4.85 11.74
C GLU A 399 0.14 -5.73 12.83
N GLY A 400 1.47 -5.65 12.93
CA GLY A 400 2.27 -6.35 13.92
C GLY A 400 2.54 -7.84 13.65
N VAL A 401 2.04 -8.40 12.55
CA VAL A 401 2.35 -9.78 12.12
C VAL A 401 3.85 -9.92 11.84
N VAL A 402 4.44 -11.06 12.23
CA VAL A 402 5.82 -11.41 11.89
C VAL A 402 5.90 -11.76 10.40
N TYR A 403 6.69 -11.01 9.64
CA TYR A 403 6.78 -11.15 8.18
C TYR A 403 7.99 -12.01 7.78
N PRO A 404 7.88 -12.89 6.77
CA PRO A 404 8.99 -13.74 6.33
C PRO A 404 10.01 -12.96 5.49
N PHE A 405 10.89 -12.23 6.18
CA PHE A 405 12.10 -11.66 5.58
C PHE A 405 13.16 -12.74 5.35
N GLU A 406 13.95 -12.58 4.27
CA GLU A 406 14.92 -13.55 3.77
C GLU A 406 16.35 -12.98 3.92
N GLY A 407 17.09 -13.38 4.95
CA GLY A 407 18.45 -12.87 5.22
C GLY A 407 19.01 -13.26 6.58
N ILE A 408 19.95 -12.47 7.11
CA ILE A 408 20.52 -12.60 8.46
C ILE A 408 20.45 -11.22 9.13
N LEU A 409 19.42 -11.03 9.93
CA LEU A 409 19.16 -9.79 10.67
C LEU A 409 20.38 -9.38 11.51
N GLU A 410 20.80 -8.13 11.37
CA GLU A 410 21.90 -7.44 12.05
C GLU A 410 23.33 -7.91 11.65
N ASP A 411 23.53 -8.39 10.42
CA ASP A 411 24.83 -8.79 9.84
C ASP A 411 25.46 -7.79 8.83
N ASP A 412 24.95 -6.56 8.76
CA ASP A 412 25.32 -5.45 7.85
C ASP A 412 25.05 -5.74 6.35
N GLN A 413 24.52 -6.92 5.95
CA GLN A 413 24.11 -7.17 4.57
C GLN A 413 22.63 -6.79 4.32
N PRO A 414 22.22 -6.48 3.07
CA PRO A 414 20.82 -6.27 2.75
C PRO A 414 20.00 -7.56 2.78
N ASP A 415 18.88 -7.56 3.51
CA ASP A 415 17.86 -8.61 3.42
C ASP A 415 17.07 -8.54 2.11
N GLU A 416 16.38 -9.63 1.77
CA GLU A 416 15.36 -9.71 0.72
C GLU A 416 13.99 -10.05 1.31
N ALA A 417 12.91 -9.93 0.53
CA ALA A 417 11.61 -10.53 0.85
C ALA A 417 10.73 -10.70 -0.39
N SER A 418 9.76 -11.60 -0.29
CA SER A 418 8.75 -11.82 -1.34
C SER A 418 7.40 -11.21 -0.92
N PHE A 419 6.84 -10.30 -1.73
CA PHE A 419 5.63 -9.53 -1.43
C PHE A 419 4.47 -9.89 -2.36
N ILE A 420 3.28 -10.18 -1.81
CA ILE A 420 2.05 -10.40 -2.57
C ILE A 420 1.14 -9.17 -2.45
N MET A 421 0.71 -8.63 -3.58
CA MET A 421 -0.17 -7.46 -3.68
C MET A 421 -1.49 -7.83 -4.37
N GLU A 422 -2.62 -7.44 -3.79
CA GLU A 422 -3.95 -7.48 -4.42
C GLU A 422 -4.30 -6.07 -4.91
N PHE A 423 -4.45 -5.91 -6.23
CA PHE A 423 -4.93 -4.69 -6.87
C PHE A 423 -6.43 -4.82 -7.21
N LEU A 424 -7.18 -3.74 -7.01
CA LEU A 424 -8.65 -3.71 -7.14
C LEU A 424 -9.12 -2.59 -8.09
N GLY A 425 -10.29 -2.80 -8.71
CA GLY A 425 -10.99 -1.81 -9.54
C GLY A 425 -10.67 -1.83 -11.03
N TYR A 426 -9.72 -2.66 -11.47
CA TYR A 426 -9.20 -2.67 -12.83
C TYR A 426 -8.95 -4.10 -13.32
N THR A 427 -9.28 -4.35 -14.59
CA THR A 427 -8.84 -5.58 -15.28
C THR A 427 -7.33 -5.51 -15.59
N THR A 428 -6.69 -6.66 -15.81
CA THR A 428 -5.29 -6.75 -16.28
C THR A 428 -5.05 -5.88 -17.52
N LYS A 429 -5.97 -5.95 -18.50
CA LYS A 429 -5.92 -5.12 -19.71
C LYS A 429 -6.09 -3.63 -19.42
N GLU A 430 -6.97 -3.24 -18.48
CA GLU A 430 -7.11 -1.82 -18.12
C GLU A 430 -5.85 -1.27 -17.42
N MET A 431 -5.05 -2.11 -16.78
CA MET A 431 -3.75 -1.70 -16.21
C MET A 431 -2.68 -1.57 -17.30
N GLU A 432 -2.67 -2.48 -18.27
CA GLU A 432 -1.80 -2.45 -19.45
C GLU A 432 -2.09 -1.26 -20.38
N ASP A 433 -3.34 -1.10 -20.85
CA ASP A 433 -3.83 0.00 -21.71
C ASP A 433 -3.55 1.40 -21.12
N LYS A 434 -3.26 1.49 -19.82
CA LYS A 434 -3.08 2.72 -19.04
C LYS A 434 -1.68 2.91 -18.46
N GLY A 435 -0.75 1.98 -18.70
CA GLY A 435 0.61 2.05 -18.16
C GLY A 435 0.65 2.15 -16.63
N MET A 436 -0.14 1.34 -15.93
CA MET A 436 -0.15 1.34 -14.47
C MET A 436 1.07 0.61 -13.89
N SER A 437 1.59 1.13 -12.78
CA SER A 437 2.83 0.63 -12.18
C SER A 437 2.79 0.67 -10.65
N PHE A 438 3.78 0.05 -10.01
CA PHE A 438 3.86 -0.16 -8.58
C PHE A 438 5.19 0.32 -7.98
N SER A 439 5.12 0.98 -6.83
CA SER A 439 6.30 1.29 -6.02
C SER A 439 6.14 0.77 -4.59
N LEU A 440 7.24 0.28 -4.03
CA LEU A 440 7.31 -0.25 -2.66
C LEU A 440 8.41 0.49 -1.90
N LYS A 441 8.10 0.93 -0.68
CA LYS A 441 9.09 1.46 0.27
C LYS A 441 9.10 0.66 1.56
N ILE A 442 10.28 0.60 2.17
CA ILE A 442 10.54 -0.05 3.46
C ILE A 442 11.17 1.00 4.36
N ASP A 443 10.47 1.40 5.42
CA ASP A 443 10.82 2.54 6.29
C ASP A 443 11.17 3.82 5.49
N GLY A 444 10.30 4.17 4.53
CA GLY A 444 10.48 5.33 3.65
C GLY A 444 11.50 5.18 2.52
N LYS A 445 12.32 4.13 2.51
CA LYS A 445 13.33 3.87 1.47
C LYS A 445 12.73 3.08 0.30
N THR A 446 12.75 3.64 -0.91
CA THR A 446 12.22 2.98 -2.12
C THR A 446 13.03 1.73 -2.51
N VAL A 447 12.38 0.56 -2.47
CA VAL A 447 12.97 -0.72 -2.90
C VAL A 447 12.57 -1.07 -4.33
N LEU A 448 11.27 -0.92 -4.66
CA LEU A 448 10.74 -0.97 -6.03
C LEU A 448 10.19 0.41 -6.40
N ASP A 449 10.42 0.85 -7.64
CA ASP A 449 10.07 2.20 -8.12
C ASP A 449 9.42 2.12 -9.50
N HIS A 450 8.15 2.54 -9.60
CA HIS A 450 7.34 2.58 -10.83
C HIS A 450 7.44 1.31 -11.71
N ILE A 451 7.49 0.13 -11.07
CA ILE A 451 7.58 -1.16 -11.74
C ILE A 451 6.26 -1.48 -12.45
N SER A 452 6.30 -1.56 -13.78
CA SER A 452 5.21 -2.15 -14.56
C SER A 452 5.22 -3.66 -14.37
N PHE A 453 4.07 -4.24 -14.08
CA PHE A 453 3.88 -5.68 -13.86
C PHE A 453 2.94 -6.31 -14.90
N VAL A 454 2.50 -5.55 -15.91
CA VAL A 454 1.72 -6.03 -17.05
C VAL A 454 2.27 -5.45 -18.35
N PRO A 455 2.23 -6.20 -19.48
CA PRO A 455 1.78 -7.58 -19.58
C PRO A 455 2.82 -8.57 -19.01
N ASP A 456 2.33 -9.61 -18.33
CA ASP A 456 3.15 -10.72 -17.82
C ASP A 456 3.62 -11.58 -19.01
N THR A 457 4.91 -11.45 -19.38
CA THR A 457 5.45 -11.99 -20.64
C THR A 457 6.80 -12.70 -20.52
N ASP A 458 7.53 -12.56 -19.41
CA ASP A 458 8.74 -13.33 -19.14
C ASP A 458 8.50 -14.28 -17.95
N PRO A 459 8.23 -15.58 -18.17
CA PRO A 459 7.96 -16.54 -17.10
C PRO A 459 9.20 -16.87 -16.24
N ASN A 460 10.34 -16.21 -16.47
CA ASN A 460 11.58 -16.35 -15.73
C ASN A 460 11.92 -15.13 -14.87
N ASP A 461 11.09 -14.06 -14.90
CA ASP A 461 11.33 -12.89 -14.06
C ASP A 461 10.81 -13.09 -12.61
N ASN A 462 11.09 -12.10 -11.75
CA ASN A 462 10.75 -12.15 -10.33
C ASN A 462 9.32 -11.66 -10.02
N ILE A 463 8.47 -11.45 -11.03
CA ILE A 463 7.07 -11.09 -10.92
C ILE A 463 6.21 -12.37 -11.11
N GLU A 464 4.92 -12.31 -10.78
CA GLU A 464 3.93 -13.35 -11.08
C GLU A 464 2.54 -12.73 -11.02
N VAL A 465 1.84 -12.64 -12.15
CA VAL A 465 0.48 -12.08 -12.20
C VAL A 465 -0.56 -13.18 -12.25
N LYS A 466 -1.55 -13.09 -11.35
CA LYS A 466 -2.67 -14.01 -11.24
C LYS A 466 -3.99 -13.25 -11.23
N ALA A 467 -5.02 -13.85 -11.83
CA ALA A 467 -6.39 -13.40 -11.61
C ALA A 467 -6.74 -13.53 -10.11
N GLY A 468 -7.36 -12.50 -9.55
CA GLY A 468 -7.81 -12.49 -8.16
C GLY A 468 -9.25 -12.99 -8.01
N LYS A 469 -9.92 -12.50 -6.97
CA LYS A 469 -11.28 -12.92 -6.55
C LYS A 469 -12.37 -12.64 -7.59
N ASN A 470 -12.17 -11.70 -8.52
CA ASN A 470 -13.05 -11.42 -9.66
C ASN A 470 -12.29 -10.72 -10.81
N GLU A 471 -12.99 -10.42 -11.91
CA GLU A 471 -12.45 -9.79 -13.13
C GLU A 471 -11.76 -8.42 -12.93
N LYS A 472 -12.04 -7.73 -11.82
CA LYS A 472 -11.43 -6.44 -11.42
C LYS A 472 -10.41 -6.58 -10.28
N THR A 473 -10.04 -7.80 -9.92
CA THR A 473 -9.01 -8.11 -8.91
C THR A 473 -7.82 -8.79 -9.58
N THR A 474 -6.61 -8.33 -9.31
CA THR A 474 -5.37 -8.97 -9.79
C THR A 474 -4.42 -9.16 -8.60
N LEU A 475 -3.85 -10.34 -8.48
CA LEU A 475 -2.80 -10.67 -7.53
C LEU A 475 -1.44 -10.59 -8.24
N VAL A 476 -0.46 -9.93 -7.64
CA VAL A 476 0.90 -9.79 -8.16
C VAL A 476 1.89 -10.17 -7.07
N THR A 477 2.76 -11.13 -7.34
CA THR A 477 3.85 -11.50 -6.42
C THR A 477 5.18 -10.95 -6.91
N PHE A 478 5.85 -10.11 -6.12
CA PHE A 478 7.23 -9.67 -6.35
C PHE A 478 8.17 -10.50 -5.47
N LYS A 479 9.03 -11.32 -6.09
CA LYS A 479 9.91 -12.31 -5.44
C LYS A 479 11.31 -11.74 -5.23
N GLY A 480 11.99 -12.11 -4.13
CA GLY A 480 13.40 -11.74 -3.91
C GLY A 480 13.65 -10.23 -4.00
N VAL A 481 12.77 -9.42 -3.42
CA VAL A 481 12.88 -7.96 -3.45
C VAL A 481 13.96 -7.55 -2.44
N HIS A 482 15.17 -7.35 -2.94
CA HIS A 482 16.32 -6.87 -2.18
C HIS A 482 16.01 -5.50 -1.51
N LEU A 483 15.94 -5.48 -0.18
CA LEU A 483 15.42 -4.37 0.62
C LEU A 483 16.42 -3.21 0.76
N LYS A 484 17.65 -3.38 0.26
CA LYS A 484 18.73 -2.37 0.23
C LYS A 484 19.16 -1.90 1.62
N LYS A 485 18.84 -2.66 2.67
CA LYS A 485 19.26 -2.46 4.07
C LYS A 485 19.16 -3.77 4.84
N ASP A 486 19.95 -3.84 5.89
CA ASP A 486 19.81 -4.78 7.00
C ASP A 486 18.57 -4.41 7.87
N LEU A 487 17.91 -5.42 8.44
CA LEU A 487 16.75 -5.32 9.33
C LEU A 487 17.09 -5.78 10.76
N LYS A 488 16.54 -5.09 11.75
CA LYS A 488 16.83 -5.38 13.17
C LYS A 488 15.98 -6.51 13.74
N LYS A 489 16.52 -7.32 14.64
CA LYS A 489 15.75 -8.35 15.38
C LYS A 489 14.63 -7.70 16.20
N THR A 490 13.49 -8.38 16.28
CA THR A 490 12.29 -8.01 17.06
C THR A 490 11.75 -6.60 16.79
N SER A 491 12.13 -6.00 15.66
CA SER A 491 11.82 -4.62 15.31
C SER A 491 10.51 -4.51 14.52
N SER A 492 10.02 -3.28 14.40
CA SER A 492 8.86 -2.97 13.56
C SER A 492 9.31 -2.30 12.27
N VAL A 493 8.77 -2.74 11.15
CA VAL A 493 9.17 -2.34 9.79
C VAL A 493 7.95 -1.80 9.06
N LYS A 494 8.00 -0.52 8.65
CA LYS A 494 6.94 0.14 7.88
C LYS A 494 7.03 -0.28 6.41
N LEU A 495 6.05 -1.03 5.93
CA LEU A 495 5.86 -1.32 4.51
C LEU A 495 4.94 -0.24 3.90
N GLU A 496 5.29 0.31 2.74
CA GLU A 496 4.47 1.31 2.04
C GLU A 496 4.30 0.96 0.57
N ALA A 497 3.07 0.64 0.17
CA ALA A 497 2.68 0.29 -1.20
C ALA A 497 2.01 1.48 -1.89
N PHE A 498 2.49 1.80 -3.09
CA PHE A 498 1.96 2.86 -3.95
C PHE A 498 1.56 2.27 -5.30
N PHE A 499 0.34 2.59 -5.76
CA PHE A 499 -0.18 2.14 -7.05
C PHE A 499 -0.42 3.34 -7.96
N HIS A 500 0.17 3.32 -9.15
CA HIS A 500 0.38 4.48 -10.00
C HIS A 500 -0.41 4.40 -11.31
N PHE A 501 -0.85 5.56 -11.79
CA PHE A 501 -1.35 5.76 -13.15
C PHE A 501 -0.67 7.01 -13.69
N SER A 502 0.11 6.88 -14.77
CA SER A 502 0.80 7.99 -15.44
C SER A 502 1.47 8.98 -14.46
N GLU A 503 2.48 8.49 -13.73
CA GLU A 503 3.24 9.20 -12.68
C GLU A 503 2.45 9.67 -11.43
N LYS A 504 1.15 9.38 -11.33
CA LYS A 504 0.29 9.84 -10.23
C LYS A 504 -0.07 8.70 -9.26
N ASN A 505 0.19 8.92 -7.98
CA ASN A 505 -0.17 8.02 -6.87
C ASN A 505 -1.69 7.91 -6.72
N TYR A 506 -2.28 6.80 -7.18
CA TYR A 506 -3.70 6.52 -7.08
C TYR A 506 -4.02 5.71 -5.82
N GLY A 507 -3.50 4.49 -5.67
CA GLY A 507 -3.68 3.68 -4.47
C GLY A 507 -2.55 3.85 -3.45
N TYR A 508 -2.86 3.76 -2.16
CA TYR A 508 -1.85 3.80 -1.09
C TYR A 508 -2.19 2.87 0.08
N GLN A 509 -1.26 2.01 0.48
CA GLN A 509 -1.30 1.28 1.75
C GLN A 509 0.00 1.43 2.53
N MET A 510 -0.13 1.39 3.86
CA MET A 510 0.93 1.43 4.84
C MET A 510 0.57 0.45 5.95
N ILE A 511 1.54 -0.32 6.41
CA ILE A 511 1.36 -1.32 7.46
C ILE A 511 2.71 -1.55 8.14
N ASN A 512 2.71 -1.70 9.46
CA ASN A 512 3.93 -2.04 10.20
C ASN A 512 3.90 -3.53 10.53
N VAL A 513 4.93 -4.26 10.10
CA VAL A 513 5.13 -5.68 10.41
C VAL A 513 6.24 -5.85 11.46
N SER A 514 6.44 -7.08 11.93
CA SER A 514 7.55 -7.44 12.82
C SER A 514 8.57 -8.36 12.11
N THR A 515 9.84 -8.28 12.50
CA THR A 515 10.91 -9.17 11.98
C THR A 515 11.06 -10.49 12.75
N GLY A 516 10.50 -10.60 13.96
CA GLY A 516 10.74 -11.77 14.83
C GLY A 516 12.19 -11.89 15.31
N SER A 517 12.65 -13.10 15.65
CA SER A 517 14.07 -13.38 15.90
C SER A 517 14.59 -14.43 14.94
N SER A 518 15.83 -14.25 14.47
CA SER A 518 16.58 -15.18 13.63
C SER A 518 17.35 -16.25 14.43
N ASP A 519 17.44 -16.10 15.76
CA ASP A 519 18.09 -17.07 16.64
C ASP A 519 17.25 -18.34 16.83
N MET A 520 17.90 -19.48 16.93
CA MET A 520 17.19 -20.77 16.89
C MET A 520 17.86 -21.90 17.67
N ARG A 521 17.11 -22.57 18.54
CA ARG A 521 17.45 -23.89 19.09
C ARG A 521 16.85 -24.99 18.21
N ILE A 522 17.62 -26.03 17.92
CA ILE A 522 17.20 -27.21 17.15
C ILE A 522 17.44 -28.46 17.99
N VAL A 523 16.39 -29.22 18.29
CA VAL A 523 16.48 -30.52 18.99
C VAL A 523 16.28 -31.64 17.97
N VAL A 524 17.36 -32.37 17.70
CA VAL A 524 17.35 -33.56 16.84
C VAL A 524 17.34 -34.80 17.72
N SER A 525 16.40 -35.71 17.52
CA SER A 525 16.36 -37.01 18.21
C SER A 525 16.25 -38.14 17.20
N SER A 526 16.86 -39.28 17.49
CA SER A 526 16.67 -40.56 16.81
C SER A 526 16.42 -41.67 17.84
N SER A 527 16.36 -42.94 17.41
CA SER A 527 16.32 -44.08 18.33
C SER A 527 17.55 -44.20 19.24
N ASP A 528 18.70 -43.65 18.81
CA ASP A 528 20.02 -43.96 19.37
C ASP A 528 20.67 -42.76 20.07
N ALA A 529 20.25 -41.53 19.73
CA ALA A 529 20.84 -40.30 20.25
C ALA A 529 19.87 -39.10 20.20
N THR A 530 20.16 -38.08 21.02
CA THR A 530 19.63 -36.72 20.89
C THR A 530 20.79 -35.75 20.72
N ILE A 531 20.60 -34.71 19.92
CA ILE A 531 21.54 -33.60 19.71
C ILE A 531 20.76 -32.30 19.85
N THR A 532 21.14 -31.44 20.79
CA THR A 532 20.57 -30.09 20.89
C THR A 532 21.57 -29.09 20.32
N MET A 533 21.22 -28.50 19.19
CA MET A 533 21.94 -27.37 18.60
C MET A 533 21.30 -26.06 19.05
N PHE A 534 22.12 -25.04 19.21
CA PHE A 534 21.72 -23.66 19.41
C PHE A 534 22.46 -22.83 18.36
N PHE A 535 21.75 -21.91 17.70
CA PHE A 535 22.27 -21.01 16.69
C PHE A 535 22.00 -19.56 17.11
N ASP A 536 23.10 -18.85 17.33
CA ASP A 536 23.22 -17.43 17.61
C ASP A 536 23.53 -16.75 16.28
N ALA A 537 22.58 -15.98 15.75
CA ALA A 537 22.71 -15.38 14.43
C ALA A 537 23.75 -14.24 14.42
N ASP A 538 23.91 -13.52 15.53
CA ASP A 538 24.76 -12.33 15.65
C ASP A 538 26.25 -12.69 15.56
N ASN A 539 26.64 -13.75 16.27
CA ASN A 539 28.00 -14.29 16.26
C ASN A 539 28.18 -15.36 15.16
N TYR A 540 27.14 -15.59 14.34
CA TYR A 540 26.98 -16.74 13.44
C TYR A 540 27.48 -18.04 14.09
N GLY A 541 27.09 -18.25 15.35
CA GLY A 541 27.64 -19.26 16.24
C GLY A 541 26.71 -20.44 16.37
N LEU A 542 27.23 -21.65 16.17
CA LEU A 542 26.50 -22.89 16.38
C LEU A 542 27.11 -23.68 17.54
N LYS A 543 26.30 -24.04 18.52
CA LYS A 543 26.68 -24.87 19.69
C LYS A 543 25.86 -26.16 19.66
N ALA A 544 26.51 -27.31 19.46
CA ALA A 544 25.87 -28.62 19.44
C ALA A 544 26.22 -29.42 20.71
N ILE A 545 25.20 -29.86 21.46
CA ILE A 545 25.34 -30.70 22.65
C ILE A 545 24.89 -32.12 22.31
N TYR A 546 25.71 -33.11 22.65
CA TYR A 546 25.48 -34.55 22.48
C TYR A 546 25.41 -35.18 23.88
N PRO A 547 24.22 -35.28 24.51
CA PRO A 547 24.12 -35.66 25.92
C PRO A 547 24.56 -37.10 26.20
N SER A 548 24.29 -38.03 25.28
CA SER A 548 24.70 -39.44 25.35
C SER A 548 26.22 -39.64 25.37
N GLU A 549 26.97 -38.73 24.75
CA GLU A 549 28.44 -38.76 24.71
C GLU A 549 29.08 -37.78 25.72
N ASN A 550 28.28 -36.98 26.42
CA ASN A 550 28.70 -35.81 27.20
C ASN A 550 29.67 -34.88 26.44
N LYS A 551 29.39 -34.66 25.15
CA LYS A 551 30.21 -33.80 24.26
C LYS A 551 29.48 -32.50 23.94
N ILE A 552 30.26 -31.43 23.82
CA ILE A 552 29.83 -30.15 23.26
C ILE A 552 30.79 -29.80 22.13
N LEU A 553 30.22 -29.42 20.99
CA LEU A 553 30.93 -28.82 19.86
C LEU A 553 30.46 -27.37 19.72
N TYR A 554 31.37 -26.47 19.33
CA TYR A 554 30.99 -25.14 18.83
C TYR A 554 31.43 -24.99 17.38
N SER A 555 30.89 -24.03 16.65
CA SER A 555 31.34 -23.66 15.32
C SER A 555 31.05 -22.20 15.00
N ASP A 556 31.95 -21.53 14.26
CA ASP A 556 31.90 -20.08 14.00
C ASP A 556 31.74 -19.73 12.50
N GLU A 557 31.58 -18.42 12.22
CA GLU A 557 31.49 -17.85 10.87
C GLU A 557 32.68 -18.16 9.97
N GLU A 558 33.87 -18.28 10.55
CA GLU A 558 35.08 -18.66 9.83
C GLU A 558 34.99 -20.12 9.36
N GLY A 559 34.08 -20.91 9.90
CA GLY A 559 33.87 -22.32 9.62
C GLY A 559 34.67 -23.26 10.52
N TYR A 560 35.35 -22.74 11.55
CA TYR A 560 36.02 -23.56 12.54
C TYR A 560 34.99 -24.33 13.37
N ILE A 561 35.36 -25.54 13.82
CA ILE A 561 34.63 -26.37 14.78
C ILE A 561 35.54 -26.54 16.00
N TYR A 562 34.97 -26.37 17.19
CA TYR A 562 35.68 -26.41 18.47
C TYR A 562 35.40 -27.75 19.15
N ILE A 563 36.45 -28.47 19.53
CA ILE A 563 36.40 -29.80 20.13
C ILE A 563 37.21 -29.79 21.43
N ASN A 564 36.64 -30.28 22.52
CA ASN A 564 37.37 -30.46 23.77
C ASN A 564 38.20 -31.76 23.72
N ALA A 565 39.52 -31.64 23.81
CA ALA A 565 40.45 -32.76 23.83
C ALA A 565 40.93 -33.02 25.29
N PRO A 566 40.62 -34.19 25.88
CA PRO A 566 41.06 -34.52 27.23
C PRO A 566 42.57 -34.35 27.44
N GLY A 567 42.95 -33.63 28.48
CA GLY A 567 44.36 -33.31 28.80
C GLY A 567 45.02 -32.25 27.89
N LYS A 568 44.32 -31.73 26.87
CA LYS A 568 44.81 -30.64 25.98
C LYS A 568 43.92 -29.39 25.98
N GLY A 569 42.69 -29.49 26.48
CA GLY A 569 41.72 -28.39 26.49
C GLY A 569 40.99 -28.26 25.15
N TRP A 570 40.44 -27.08 24.87
CA TRP A 570 39.76 -26.84 23.60
C TRP A 570 40.75 -26.67 22.44
N LEU A 571 40.49 -27.38 21.36
CA LEU A 571 41.15 -27.25 20.07
C LEU A 571 40.09 -26.78 19.05
N LYS A 572 40.48 -25.99 18.05
CA LYS A 572 39.60 -25.70 16.91
C LYS A 572 40.13 -26.23 15.56
N THR A 573 39.18 -26.48 14.64
CA THR A 573 39.34 -27.35 13.44
C THR A 573 38.22 -27.07 12.38
N LYS A 574 38.45 -26.52 11.15
CA LYS A 574 37.42 -26.45 10.05
C LYS A 574 37.38 -27.80 9.27
N MET A 575 36.87 -27.86 8.03
CA MET A 575 36.78 -29.10 7.21
C MET A 575 37.54 -29.21 5.80
N ILE A 576 38.69 -28.51 5.46
CA ILE A 576 39.66 -28.65 4.27
C ILE A 576 41.27 -28.91 4.45
N GLN A 577 42.06 -28.58 5.53
CA GLN A 577 43.20 -29.29 6.35
C GLN A 577 43.18 -30.03 7.92
N MET A 578 42.34 -30.72 8.86
CA MET A 578 40.98 -31.44 9.37
C MET A 578 39.69 -32.33 8.78
N PHE A 579 39.48 -32.85 7.53
CA PHE A 579 38.58 -33.82 6.83
C PHE A 579 39.28 -34.74 5.75
N GLY A 580 40.04 -34.24 4.73
CA GLY A 580 40.75 -34.94 3.59
C GLY A 580 42.23 -35.52 3.59
N ALA A 581 43.14 -35.31 4.55
CA ALA A 581 44.31 -36.17 4.80
C ALA A 581 43.89 -37.55 5.32
N VAL A 582 42.67 -37.69 5.84
CA VAL A 582 42.05 -39.02 5.95
C VAL A 582 41.63 -39.57 4.58
N ALA A 583 41.47 -38.74 3.54
CA ALA A 583 41.39 -39.18 2.15
C ALA A 583 42.76 -39.53 1.53
N HIS A 584 43.88 -39.00 2.06
CA HIS A 584 45.21 -39.54 1.79
C HIS A 584 45.48 -40.86 2.54
N LEU A 585 45.02 -41.01 3.78
CA LEU A 585 45.21 -42.25 4.58
C LEU A 585 44.33 -43.42 4.15
N ALA A 586 43.22 -43.16 3.46
CA ALA A 586 42.54 -44.13 2.59
C ALA A 586 41.72 -43.35 1.55
N PRO A 587 41.71 -43.76 0.26
CA PRO A 587 40.97 -43.05 -0.76
C PRO A 587 39.46 -43.13 -0.47
N ILE A 588 38.80 -41.97 -0.44
CA ILE A 588 37.37 -41.90 -0.15
C ILE A 588 36.67 -41.04 -1.19
N ASP A 589 35.78 -41.66 -1.93
CA ASP A 589 34.97 -40.98 -2.92
C ASP A 589 33.89 -40.13 -2.22
N MET A 590 34.08 -38.82 -2.19
CA MET A 590 33.07 -37.84 -1.80
C MET A 590 33.39 -36.49 -2.45
N ASP A 591 32.48 -35.97 -3.27
CA ASP A 591 32.63 -34.63 -3.84
C ASP A 591 32.41 -33.57 -2.76
N LEU A 592 33.51 -33.14 -2.15
CA LEU A 592 33.55 -31.97 -1.25
C LEU A 592 33.78 -30.65 -2.00
N THR A 593 34.07 -30.70 -3.32
CA THR A 593 34.29 -29.49 -4.13
C THR A 593 33.00 -28.79 -4.54
N GLY A 594 31.88 -29.52 -4.59
CA GLY A 594 30.53 -28.95 -4.65
C GLY A 594 30.08 -28.22 -3.38
N LEU A 595 30.87 -28.22 -2.30
CA LEU A 595 30.56 -27.53 -1.04
C LEU A 595 31.26 -26.16 -0.95
N SER A 596 30.88 -25.21 -1.80
CA SER A 596 31.30 -23.81 -1.63
C SER A 596 30.86 -23.26 -0.27
N MET A 597 31.84 -22.84 0.53
CA MET A 597 31.64 -22.28 1.87
C MET A 597 31.96 -20.79 1.87
N ASN A 598 30.90 -19.96 1.74
CA ASN A 598 31.06 -18.50 1.75
C ASN A 598 30.97 -17.91 3.18
N LYS A 599 30.24 -18.57 4.10
CA LYS A 599 30.14 -18.25 5.54
C LYS A 599 29.85 -19.55 6.31
N GLY A 600 30.53 -19.78 7.43
CA GLY A 600 30.29 -20.88 8.37
C GLY A 600 30.73 -22.30 7.96
N SER A 601 30.59 -23.23 8.90
CA SER A 601 30.86 -24.67 8.72
C SER A 601 29.64 -25.44 8.20
N VAL A 602 29.81 -26.72 7.85
CA VAL A 602 28.73 -27.58 7.34
C VAL A 602 27.55 -27.72 8.32
N MET A 603 27.78 -27.57 9.63
CA MET A 603 26.71 -27.65 10.64
C MET A 603 25.71 -26.49 10.50
N HIS A 604 26.17 -25.32 10.04
CA HIS A 604 25.32 -24.16 9.77
C HIS A 604 24.36 -24.39 8.59
N LYS A 605 24.59 -25.43 7.77
CA LYS A 605 23.58 -25.83 6.77
C LYS A 605 22.28 -26.31 7.41
N ILE A 606 22.26 -26.71 8.68
CA ILE A 606 21.05 -27.16 9.37
C ILE A 606 20.11 -25.98 9.73
N PRO A 607 20.55 -24.89 10.41
CA PRO A 607 19.70 -23.70 10.53
C PRO A 607 19.38 -23.07 9.16
N ASN A 608 20.35 -22.99 8.24
CA ASN A 608 20.12 -22.48 6.87
C ASN A 608 19.23 -23.39 5.98
N PHE A 609 18.79 -24.56 6.48
CA PHE A 609 17.83 -25.44 5.81
C PHE A 609 16.40 -25.12 6.25
N ALA A 610 16.21 -24.66 7.49
CA ALA A 610 14.90 -24.25 8.02
C ALA A 610 14.32 -23.04 7.27
N SER A 611 15.17 -22.09 6.83
CA SER A 611 14.73 -20.97 5.98
C SER A 611 14.48 -21.36 4.51
N LYS A 612 14.97 -22.53 4.06
CA LYS A 612 14.82 -23.00 2.67
C LYS A 612 13.65 -23.94 2.47
N ILE A 613 13.22 -24.65 3.51
CA ILE A 613 11.96 -25.38 3.51
C ILE A 613 10.85 -24.39 3.88
N THR A 614 10.09 -23.97 2.88
CA THR A 614 8.90 -23.14 3.04
C THR A 614 7.65 -23.86 2.55
N ILE A 615 6.47 -23.47 3.04
CA ILE A 615 5.19 -24.02 2.59
C ILE A 615 5.06 -23.93 1.06
N SER A 616 5.37 -22.77 0.45
CA SER A 616 5.32 -22.59 -1.01
C SER A 616 6.33 -23.47 -1.78
N SER A 617 7.48 -23.80 -1.19
CA SER A 617 8.44 -24.74 -1.79
C SER A 617 7.90 -26.18 -1.85
N LEU A 618 7.14 -26.58 -0.82
CA LEU A 618 6.54 -27.91 -0.74
C LEU A 618 5.28 -28.02 -1.62
N GLU A 619 4.45 -26.97 -1.67
CA GLU A 619 3.28 -26.92 -2.57
C GLU A 619 3.66 -26.97 -4.07
N LYS A 620 4.93 -26.73 -4.41
CA LYS A 620 5.50 -26.83 -5.76
C LYS A 620 6.24 -28.15 -6.03
N GLU A 621 6.44 -29.00 -5.02
CA GLU A 621 7.16 -30.28 -5.13
C GLU A 621 6.15 -31.44 -5.25
N PRO A 622 6.06 -32.14 -6.39
CA PRO A 622 5.06 -33.20 -6.61
C PRO A 622 5.08 -34.36 -5.60
N ARG A 623 6.17 -34.52 -4.82
CA ARG A 623 6.32 -35.54 -3.78
C ARG A 623 5.82 -35.10 -2.40
N ALA A 624 5.48 -33.84 -2.20
CA ALA A 624 4.99 -33.29 -0.95
C ALA A 624 3.45 -33.13 -0.97
N VAL A 625 2.76 -33.86 -0.11
CA VAL A 625 1.30 -33.81 0.01
C VAL A 625 0.94 -33.00 1.26
N LYS A 626 0.20 -31.89 1.12
CA LYS A 626 -0.35 -31.15 2.27
C LYS A 626 -1.42 -32.02 2.95
N ILE A 627 -1.22 -32.41 4.20
CA ILE A 627 -2.12 -33.31 4.96
C ILE A 627 -2.90 -32.60 6.06
N ILE A 628 -2.41 -31.46 6.55
CA ILE A 628 -3.14 -30.53 7.42
C ILE A 628 -2.88 -29.11 6.90
N ASP A 629 -3.94 -28.36 6.66
CA ASP A 629 -3.89 -26.96 6.22
C ASP A 629 -4.15 -26.07 7.44
N GLY A 630 -3.12 -25.40 7.95
CA GLY A 630 -3.15 -24.75 9.27
C GLY A 630 -3.88 -23.40 9.24
N VAL A 631 -5.19 -23.42 9.45
CA VAL A 631 -6.02 -22.21 9.45
C VAL A 631 -5.94 -21.49 10.81
N GLY A 632 -5.34 -20.31 10.82
CA GLY A 632 -5.22 -19.47 12.02
C GLY A 632 -4.11 -19.95 12.98
N PRO A 633 -4.42 -20.30 14.24
CA PRO A 633 -3.42 -20.70 15.23
C PRO A 633 -2.96 -22.17 15.08
N GLU A 634 -3.45 -22.90 14.08
CA GLU A 634 -3.13 -24.30 13.86
C GLU A 634 -1.90 -24.49 12.94
N ASN A 635 -1.21 -25.62 13.14
CA ASN A 635 0.00 -25.97 12.40
C ASN A 635 -0.33 -26.46 11.00
N THR A 636 0.50 -26.11 10.02
CA THR A 636 0.43 -26.71 8.67
C THR A 636 1.33 -27.93 8.60
N VAL A 637 0.85 -29.03 8.01
CA VAL A 637 1.61 -30.28 7.93
C VAL A 637 1.61 -30.86 6.51
N PHE A 638 2.80 -31.21 6.03
CA PHE A 638 3.03 -31.93 4.78
C PHE A 638 3.55 -33.34 5.05
N LEU A 639 3.26 -34.27 4.14
CA LEU A 639 3.83 -35.61 4.07
C LEU A 639 4.61 -35.74 2.76
N PHE A 640 5.93 -35.83 2.86
CA PHE A 640 6.86 -35.90 1.74
C PHE A 640 7.27 -37.36 1.47
N ASP A 641 7.20 -37.78 0.20
CA ASP A 641 7.45 -39.16 -0.29
C ASP A 641 6.70 -40.26 0.52
N GLY A 642 5.59 -39.90 1.17
CA GLY A 642 4.80 -40.78 2.04
C GLY A 642 5.49 -41.17 3.36
N ARG A 643 6.60 -40.52 3.75
CA ARG A 643 7.48 -40.96 4.85
C ARG A 643 7.91 -39.86 5.81
N VAL A 644 8.15 -38.65 5.31
CA VAL A 644 8.68 -37.54 6.08
C VAL A 644 7.56 -36.54 6.35
N THR A 645 7.19 -36.39 7.62
CA THR A 645 6.21 -35.38 8.05
C THR A 645 6.94 -34.06 8.31
N VAL A 646 6.51 -32.98 7.65
CA VAL A 646 7.07 -31.63 7.83
C VAL A 646 5.99 -30.72 8.40
N THR A 647 6.24 -30.17 9.59
CA THR A 647 5.32 -29.33 10.36
C THR A 647 5.79 -27.89 10.38
N PHE A 648 4.88 -26.94 10.16
CA PHE A 648 5.10 -25.51 10.33
C PHE A 648 4.18 -24.97 11.43
N ASP A 649 4.70 -24.05 12.23
CA ASP A 649 3.97 -23.48 13.37
C ASP A 649 2.85 -22.50 12.94
N SER A 650 2.13 -21.99 13.93
CA SER A 650 1.14 -20.92 13.76
C SER A 650 1.70 -19.62 13.16
N GLN A 651 3.03 -19.47 13.06
CA GLN A 651 3.74 -18.35 12.44
C GLN A 651 4.40 -18.73 11.10
N ASN A 652 4.06 -19.90 10.53
CA ASN A 652 4.57 -20.44 9.27
C ASN A 652 6.07 -20.76 9.23
N ARG A 653 6.74 -20.77 10.38
CA ARG A 653 8.14 -21.17 10.49
C ARG A 653 8.21 -22.69 10.57
N LEU A 654 9.30 -23.29 10.09
CA LEU A 654 9.50 -24.73 10.22
C LEU A 654 9.55 -25.10 11.71
N GLU A 655 8.62 -25.94 12.17
CA GLU A 655 8.56 -26.39 13.56
C GLU A 655 9.20 -27.76 13.73
N SER A 656 8.91 -28.70 12.83
CA SER A 656 9.53 -30.03 12.88
C SER A 656 9.63 -30.74 11.53
N ILE A 657 10.58 -31.68 11.45
CA ILE A 657 10.70 -32.70 10.40
C ILE A 657 10.80 -34.05 11.09
N VAL A 658 9.94 -35.01 10.72
CA VAL A 658 9.85 -36.33 11.37
C VAL A 658 9.92 -37.43 10.30
N GLU A 659 10.87 -38.36 10.45
CA GLU A 659 10.97 -39.57 9.62
C GLU A 659 11.13 -40.81 10.52
N GLY A 660 10.07 -41.60 10.67
CA GLY A 660 10.06 -42.79 11.52
C GLY A 660 10.31 -42.45 12.99
N ALA A 661 11.45 -42.89 13.53
CA ALA A 661 11.89 -42.58 14.91
C ALA A 661 12.78 -41.32 14.99
N SER A 662 13.12 -40.71 13.86
CA SER A 662 13.94 -39.50 13.79
C SER A 662 13.08 -38.25 13.78
N THR A 663 13.45 -37.23 14.56
CA THR A 663 12.79 -35.93 14.61
C THR A 663 13.82 -34.81 14.62
N PHE A 664 13.53 -33.72 13.94
CA PHE A 664 14.17 -32.41 14.07
C PHE A 664 13.08 -31.46 14.56
N ASN A 665 13.32 -30.71 15.63
CA ASN A 665 12.35 -29.78 16.22
C ASN A 665 13.04 -28.42 16.37
N TYR A 666 12.43 -27.36 15.87
CA TYR A 666 13.02 -26.03 15.74
C TYR A 666 12.27 -25.04 16.65
N TYR A 667 13.02 -24.23 17.40
CA TYR A 667 12.49 -23.27 18.36
C TYR A 667 13.18 -21.92 18.14
N TYR A 668 12.41 -20.90 17.79
CA TYR A 668 12.92 -19.56 17.51
C TYR A 668 12.96 -18.74 18.81
N GLU A 669 14.14 -18.64 19.39
CA GLU A 669 14.40 -18.09 20.73
C GLU A 669 15.82 -17.52 20.79
N GLU A 670 15.98 -16.33 21.38
CA GLU A 670 17.23 -15.58 21.53
C GLU A 670 18.38 -16.47 22.05
N GLN A 671 19.53 -16.44 21.38
CA GLN A 671 20.71 -17.24 21.74
C GLN A 671 21.95 -16.36 21.90
N HIS A 672 22.75 -16.65 22.92
CA HIS A 672 24.08 -16.06 23.07
C HIS A 672 25.14 -17.15 23.28
N ILE A 673 26.09 -17.26 22.35
CA ILE A 673 27.07 -18.34 22.27
C ILE A 673 28.48 -17.79 22.41
N THR A 674 28.97 -17.75 23.65
CA THR A 674 30.38 -17.47 23.94
C THR A 674 31.26 -18.65 23.53
N PHE A 675 32.13 -18.46 22.54
CA PHE A 675 33.10 -19.48 22.12
C PHE A 675 34.16 -19.76 23.19
N PRO A 676 34.57 -21.03 23.38
CA PRO A 676 35.68 -21.36 24.27
C PRO A 676 37.02 -20.95 23.64
N ASN A 677 37.91 -20.36 24.44
CA ASN A 677 39.29 -20.09 24.02
C ASN A 677 40.00 -21.42 23.67
N ALA A 678 40.41 -21.56 22.41
CA ALA A 678 40.78 -22.83 21.82
C ALA A 678 42.04 -22.73 20.94
N GLN A 679 42.92 -23.74 21.04
CA GLN A 679 44.18 -23.76 20.31
C GLN A 679 44.01 -24.20 18.85
N ILE A 680 44.91 -23.67 18.02
CA ILE A 680 44.98 -23.88 16.57
C ILE A 680 45.57 -25.27 16.27
N PHE A 681 44.74 -26.26 15.89
CA PHE A 681 45.20 -27.63 15.62
C PHE A 681 45.75 -27.83 14.20
N SER A 682 46.85 -27.15 13.87
CA SER A 682 47.56 -27.36 12.59
C SER A 682 48.10 -28.78 12.47
N MET A 683 47.70 -29.52 11.44
CA MET A 683 48.45 -30.71 11.02
C MET A 683 49.66 -30.31 10.15
N PRO A 684 50.80 -31.04 10.25
CA PRO A 684 51.90 -30.84 9.33
C PRO A 684 51.49 -31.22 7.90
N SER A 685 52.06 -30.51 6.92
CA SER A 685 51.95 -30.86 5.50
C SER A 685 52.81 -32.09 5.20
N PHE A 686 52.20 -33.15 4.69
CA PHE A 686 52.93 -34.24 4.04
C PHE A 686 53.25 -33.83 2.60
N GLN A 687 54.48 -34.13 2.14
CA GLN A 687 54.92 -33.98 0.74
C GLN A 687 54.73 -35.29 -0.02
#